data_AF-A0A1U7CV06-F1
#
_entry.id   AF-A0A1U7CV06-F1
#
_cell.length_a   1.000
_cell.length_b   1.000
_cell.length_c   1.000
_cell.angle_alpha   90.00
_cell.angle_beta   90.00
_cell.angle_gamma   90.00
#
_symmetry.space_group_name_H-M   'P 1'
#
loop_
_entity.id
_entity.type
_entity.pdbx_description
1 polymer ?
#
loop_
_entity_poly.entity_id
_entity_poly.type
_entity_poly.pdbx_seq_one_letter_code
_entity_poly.pdbx_strand_id
1 'polypeptide(L)'
;MAVSLQLDYSLDSSGFFTSDRRALLESTLNAIASRLGDTLAAVSSYTYTISTSGGSRQVTTSVPANTIKLYPFGDALSGSTVGQGSGVWFESANNAMRGQGANDYAPNIGYIKFDNDGSTNWFFGATTAGLTGSQTDFVSVARHEFLHVLGMMPNQPTFSRYLQNSTFVGPNAKAAYHNSPVPMNGAHIANSVTSVMNAATLNGTREDLRSLEWGILKDIGWDVRSPAGFFKNWSLFTGGDGDGKTVVKVIPSQGVYMMQVDVLAGDRLRLLTRDGTSASERGVDSYLKIFNAAGQQIASEDDNIGGGKEDFTYTFANGGTYWVGVGTYDQREYSFTTPSTATPSSTAFYLEATLTGRADEEPNNIKSASTPIAFSAGRYVKQTTLAGGDADYYRIDAQAGHTYSIKAELPAGGGLSGSTMVSIYDASGRKIAGSDGSSRYGQTSFTAPASGPYFVLASSWVGADQVKPDELTISLGGSTVIGSEYSSSFDRVGGSDYTLSITDTAPPIQLGPHPVYLDFGPAGLWAWSAEYGYQQLSTSDPEGMVVGTDGSLYIDFGSAGVWRWTQSAGYQLISAANPEGMAAGVGTSLFLDFGPYGLWLWNGAGLQQLIAADPEGIAAAPDGSLYVDFGSFGLWRWTAGGGFQQLIAANPERIAIAQNGSNYDGSVFVDFGSFGLWRWTQRTGFQQLIAAAPKGMTAAPDGSLAVDFGSFGLWRWSAQDGFRQLNTAPPGKLAAAADGWLYIDFGPAGLWRWSLIGGYQKLHPNAVQNLAAR
;
A
#
# COMPACT_ATOMS: atom_id res chain seq x y z
N MET A 1 -25.96 32.74 -34.48
CA MET A 1 -24.57 32.92 -33.99
C MET A 1 -24.60 32.90 -32.46
N ALA A 2 -23.57 32.40 -31.78
CA ALA A 2 -23.52 32.42 -30.31
C ALA A 2 -23.10 33.80 -29.79
N VAL A 3 -23.57 34.19 -28.62
CA VAL A 3 -23.11 35.40 -27.91
C VAL A 3 -21.67 35.18 -27.44
N SER A 4 -20.82 36.18 -27.66
CA SER A 4 -19.42 36.21 -27.23
C SER A 4 -19.24 37.11 -26.01
N LEU A 5 -18.18 36.85 -25.22
CA LEU A 5 -17.82 37.70 -24.09
C LEU A 5 -16.56 38.50 -24.38
N GLN A 6 -16.57 39.76 -23.97
CA GLN A 6 -15.38 40.61 -23.92
C GLN A 6 -15.13 40.97 -22.45
N LEU A 7 -14.17 40.30 -21.81
CA LEU A 7 -13.81 40.55 -20.42
C LEU A 7 -12.74 41.66 -20.36
N ASP A 8 -13.02 42.69 -19.58
CA ASP A 8 -12.18 43.87 -19.41
C ASP A 8 -11.80 44.02 -17.93
N TYR A 9 -10.57 43.62 -17.62
CA TYR A 9 -10.03 43.61 -16.25
C TYR A 9 -9.47 44.99 -15.82
N SER A 10 -9.74 46.07 -16.56
CA SER A 10 -9.22 47.42 -16.23
C SER A 10 -9.67 47.94 -14.87
N LEU A 11 -10.74 47.39 -14.30
CA LEU A 11 -11.22 47.75 -12.96
C LEU A 11 -10.55 46.96 -11.82
N ASP A 12 -9.78 45.89 -12.11
CA ASP A 12 -9.11 45.08 -11.09
C ASP A 12 -7.81 45.73 -10.58
N SER A 13 -7.95 46.83 -9.86
CA SER A 13 -6.80 47.52 -9.25
C SER A 13 -6.15 46.72 -8.12
N SER A 14 -6.80 45.67 -7.63
CA SER A 14 -6.32 44.84 -6.52
C SER A 14 -5.40 43.70 -6.95
N GLY A 15 -5.37 43.38 -8.25
CA GLY A 15 -4.64 42.22 -8.77
C GLY A 15 -5.27 40.88 -8.35
N PHE A 16 -6.57 40.84 -8.04
CA PHE A 16 -7.27 39.60 -7.73
C PHE A 16 -7.22 38.62 -8.92
N PHE A 17 -7.24 39.12 -10.15
CA PHE A 17 -7.18 38.33 -11.38
C PHE A 17 -5.76 38.20 -11.94
N THR A 18 -5.06 37.17 -11.46
CA THR A 18 -3.85 36.61 -12.11
C THR A 18 -4.17 35.98 -13.47
N SER A 19 -3.16 35.64 -14.28
CA SER A 19 -3.34 34.97 -15.57
C SER A 19 -4.23 33.73 -15.48
N ASP A 20 -4.00 32.89 -14.48
CA ASP A 20 -4.69 31.60 -14.34
C ASP A 20 -6.14 31.79 -13.89
N ARG A 21 -6.39 32.78 -13.03
CA ARG A 21 -7.75 33.14 -12.59
C ARG A 21 -8.55 33.78 -13.73
N ARG A 22 -7.90 34.55 -14.61
CA ARG A 22 -8.53 35.07 -15.83
C ARG A 22 -8.93 33.92 -16.75
N ALA A 23 -8.02 33.01 -17.05
CA ALA A 23 -8.33 31.83 -17.87
C ALA A 23 -9.46 30.97 -17.28
N LEU A 24 -9.47 30.78 -15.95
CA LEU A 24 -10.54 30.05 -15.25
C LEU A 24 -11.89 30.77 -15.35
N LEU A 25 -11.93 32.09 -15.17
CA LEU A 25 -13.17 32.87 -15.31
C LEU A 25 -13.64 32.86 -16.77
N GLU A 26 -12.76 33.17 -17.71
CA GLU A 26 -13.06 33.25 -19.13
C GLU A 26 -13.60 31.92 -19.65
N SER A 27 -12.95 30.80 -19.35
CA SER A 27 -13.46 29.47 -19.73
C SER A 27 -14.83 29.18 -19.13
N THR A 28 -15.03 29.48 -17.85
CA THR A 28 -16.29 29.26 -17.13
C THR A 28 -17.45 30.06 -17.76
N LEU A 29 -17.24 31.36 -18.00
CA LEU A 29 -18.29 32.23 -18.52
C LEU A 29 -18.53 32.03 -20.01
N ASN A 30 -17.48 31.75 -20.80
CA ASN A 30 -17.62 31.44 -22.22
C ASN A 30 -18.43 30.16 -22.44
N ALA A 31 -18.33 29.17 -21.55
CA ALA A 31 -19.17 27.96 -21.62
C ALA A 31 -20.67 28.26 -21.40
N ILE A 32 -21.00 29.29 -20.63
CA ILE A 32 -22.38 29.76 -20.47
C ILE A 32 -22.80 30.56 -21.71
N ALA A 33 -21.98 31.53 -22.13
CA ALA A 33 -22.27 32.41 -23.26
C ALA A 33 -22.42 31.66 -24.59
N SER A 34 -21.66 30.57 -24.80
CA SER A 34 -21.77 29.74 -26.01
C SER A 34 -23.15 29.10 -26.20
N ARG A 35 -23.95 29.01 -25.12
CA ARG A 35 -25.32 28.50 -25.15
C ARG A 35 -26.36 29.59 -25.41
N LEU A 36 -25.99 30.86 -25.38
CA LEU A 36 -26.87 31.98 -25.68
C LEU A 36 -26.87 32.22 -27.19
N GLY A 37 -28.03 32.02 -27.80
CA GLY A 37 -28.24 32.00 -29.24
C GLY A 37 -28.66 33.33 -29.84
N ASP A 38 -28.87 34.32 -28.99
CA ASP A 38 -29.37 35.63 -29.32
C ASP A 38 -28.48 36.38 -30.31
N THR A 39 -29.11 37.17 -31.17
CA THR A 39 -28.41 38.13 -32.00
C THR A 39 -28.49 39.47 -31.31
N LEU A 40 -27.34 40.05 -30.95
CA LEU A 40 -27.29 41.29 -30.18
C LEU A 40 -26.74 42.45 -31.03
N ALA A 41 -27.52 43.49 -31.26
CA ALA A 41 -27.10 44.80 -31.71
C ALA A 41 -25.90 45.36 -30.91
N ALA A 42 -25.07 46.15 -31.60
CA ALA A 42 -23.99 46.88 -30.98
C ALA A 42 -24.52 47.97 -30.03
N VAL A 43 -23.74 48.31 -29.01
CA VAL A 43 -24.00 49.42 -28.09
C VAL A 43 -23.03 50.55 -28.42
N SER A 44 -23.58 51.74 -28.69
CA SER A 44 -22.79 52.95 -28.90
C SER A 44 -22.00 53.33 -27.65
N SER A 45 -20.93 54.12 -27.84
CA SER A 45 -20.09 54.53 -26.71
C SER A 45 -20.89 55.32 -25.67
N TYR A 46 -20.85 54.88 -24.41
CA TYR A 46 -21.53 55.51 -23.29
C TYR A 46 -20.67 55.44 -22.02
N THR A 47 -20.88 56.35 -21.07
CA THR A 47 -20.18 56.37 -19.77
C THR A 47 -21.03 55.71 -18.70
N TYR A 48 -20.59 54.57 -18.21
CA TYR A 48 -21.27 53.78 -17.18
C TYR A 48 -20.64 54.02 -15.82
N THR A 49 -21.46 54.08 -14.78
CA THR A 49 -21.01 54.19 -13.39
C THR A 49 -21.15 52.83 -12.70
N ILE A 50 -20.04 52.26 -12.23
CA ILE A 50 -19.95 50.96 -11.55
C ILE A 50 -19.59 51.20 -10.08
N SER A 51 -20.35 50.59 -9.17
CA SER A 51 -20.12 50.72 -7.72
C SER A 51 -19.03 49.76 -7.25
N THR A 52 -18.08 50.29 -6.48
CA THR A 52 -16.98 49.57 -5.81
C THR A 52 -16.98 49.89 -4.31
N SER A 53 -16.29 49.08 -3.50
CA SER A 53 -16.10 49.34 -2.06
C SER A 53 -15.42 50.70 -1.78
N GLY A 54 -14.59 51.18 -2.72
CA GLY A 54 -13.93 52.49 -2.68
C GLY A 54 -14.75 53.65 -3.27
N GLY A 55 -16.05 53.46 -3.56
CA GLY A 55 -16.92 54.44 -4.21
C GLY A 55 -17.30 54.05 -5.65
N SER A 56 -17.73 55.00 -6.48
CA SER A 56 -18.11 54.72 -7.86
C SER A 56 -16.97 54.95 -8.85
N ARG A 57 -16.84 54.07 -9.85
CA ARG A 57 -15.90 54.20 -10.98
C ARG A 57 -16.66 54.40 -12.28
N GLN A 58 -16.16 55.26 -13.15
CA GLN A 58 -16.73 55.48 -14.48
C GLN A 58 -15.93 54.74 -15.55
N VAL A 59 -16.63 54.07 -16.46
CA VAL A 59 -16.05 53.45 -17.66
C VAL A 59 -16.76 53.95 -18.91
N THR A 60 -16.00 54.48 -19.87
CA THR A 60 -16.52 54.87 -21.18
C THR A 60 -16.18 53.78 -22.19
N THR A 61 -17.21 53.13 -22.76
CA THR A 61 -17.00 52.03 -23.71
C THR A 61 -18.14 51.92 -24.71
N SER A 62 -17.83 51.40 -25.90
CA SER A 62 -18.79 50.78 -26.82
C SER A 62 -18.77 49.26 -26.70
N VAL A 63 -19.80 48.57 -27.18
CA VAL A 63 -19.85 47.10 -27.23
C VAL A 63 -20.20 46.65 -28.64
N PRO A 64 -19.43 45.74 -29.26
CA PRO A 64 -19.75 45.21 -30.58
C PRO A 64 -21.09 44.43 -30.61
N ALA A 65 -21.57 44.15 -31.82
CA ALA A 65 -22.68 43.22 -31.99
C ALA A 65 -22.31 41.81 -31.46
N ASN A 66 -23.31 41.04 -31.02
CA ASN A 66 -23.20 39.68 -30.48
C ASN A 66 -22.20 39.53 -29.33
N THR A 67 -21.94 40.62 -28.59
CA THR A 67 -20.95 40.65 -27.51
C THR A 67 -21.59 41.13 -26.21
N ILE A 68 -21.27 40.50 -25.09
CA ILE A 68 -21.48 41.07 -23.75
C ILE A 68 -20.12 41.51 -23.22
N LYS A 69 -19.98 42.81 -22.97
CA LYS A 69 -18.78 43.34 -22.33
C LYS A 69 -18.93 43.28 -20.81
N LEU A 70 -18.00 42.58 -20.17
CA LEU A 70 -18.03 42.29 -18.74
C LEU A 70 -16.78 42.89 -18.07
N TYR A 71 -16.95 43.48 -16.89
CA TYR A 71 -15.85 44.03 -16.09
C TYR A 71 -15.66 43.20 -14.80
N PRO A 72 -14.76 42.21 -14.77
CA PRO A 72 -14.43 41.47 -13.57
C PRO A 72 -13.37 42.19 -12.73
N PHE A 73 -13.56 42.27 -11.41
CA PHE A 73 -12.54 42.83 -10.51
C PHE A 73 -12.62 42.28 -9.08
N GLY A 74 -11.52 42.35 -8.33
CA GLY A 74 -11.55 42.14 -6.88
C GLY A 74 -12.06 43.39 -6.16
N ASP A 75 -12.95 43.21 -5.18
CA ASP A 75 -13.50 44.30 -4.36
C ASP A 75 -13.61 43.83 -2.90
N ALA A 76 -13.42 44.73 -1.93
CA ALA A 76 -13.56 44.36 -0.52
C ALA A 76 -15.05 44.28 -0.17
N LEU A 77 -15.59 43.07 -0.07
CA LEU A 77 -17.02 42.86 0.16
C LEU A 77 -17.27 42.64 1.66
N SER A 78 -18.08 43.50 2.26
CA SER A 78 -18.39 43.40 3.69
C SER A 78 -19.46 42.34 3.98
N GLY A 79 -19.37 41.68 5.13
CA GLY A 79 -20.36 40.70 5.59
C GLY A 79 -20.03 39.30 5.09
N SER A 80 -21.05 38.50 4.75
CA SER A 80 -20.90 37.13 4.24
C SER A 80 -20.95 37.06 2.70
N THR A 81 -20.81 38.18 2.00
CA THR A 81 -20.93 38.27 0.55
C THR A 81 -19.59 37.98 -0.12
N VAL A 82 -19.51 36.86 -0.84
CA VAL A 82 -18.28 36.42 -1.52
C VAL A 82 -18.20 36.88 -2.99
N GLY A 83 -19.33 37.22 -3.60
CA GLY A 83 -19.43 37.70 -4.98
C GLY A 83 -20.62 38.63 -5.17
N GLN A 84 -20.55 39.46 -6.22
CA GLN A 84 -21.70 40.25 -6.67
C GLN A 84 -21.61 40.53 -8.18
N GLY A 85 -22.64 40.13 -8.93
CA GLY A 85 -22.82 40.40 -10.35
C GLY A 85 -23.99 41.32 -10.62
N SER A 86 -23.85 42.19 -11.63
CA SER A 86 -24.99 42.99 -12.12
C SER A 86 -24.81 43.39 -13.58
N GLY A 87 -25.93 43.40 -14.32
CA GLY A 87 -26.02 43.94 -15.66
C GLY A 87 -26.49 45.40 -15.63
N VAL A 88 -26.00 46.23 -16.54
CA VAL A 88 -26.53 47.57 -16.81
C VAL A 88 -27.29 47.52 -18.13
N TRP A 89 -28.55 47.99 -18.12
CA TRP A 89 -29.41 48.01 -19.31
C TRP A 89 -30.16 49.34 -19.42
N PHE A 90 -30.58 49.67 -20.64
CA PHE A 90 -31.50 50.77 -20.91
C PHE A 90 -32.79 50.25 -21.55
N GLU A 91 -33.92 50.84 -21.19
CA GLU A 91 -35.18 50.61 -21.88
C GLU A 91 -35.27 51.52 -23.11
N SER A 92 -35.63 50.94 -24.26
CA SER A 92 -36.03 51.71 -25.44
C SER A 92 -37.56 51.74 -25.56
N ALA A 93 -38.10 52.48 -26.54
CA ALA A 93 -39.53 52.50 -26.81
C ALA A 93 -40.07 51.05 -27.00
N ASN A 94 -41.19 50.71 -26.34
CA ASN A 94 -41.86 49.40 -26.30
C ASN A 94 -41.25 48.33 -25.37
N ASN A 95 -40.52 48.70 -24.31
CA ASN A 95 -39.86 47.75 -23.39
C ASN A 95 -38.90 46.79 -24.11
N ALA A 96 -38.44 47.16 -25.31
CA ALA A 96 -37.42 46.42 -26.04
C ALA A 96 -36.07 46.76 -25.39
N MET A 97 -35.50 45.79 -24.69
CA MET A 97 -34.10 45.86 -24.24
C MET A 97 -33.21 45.31 -25.36
N ARG A 98 -31.89 45.26 -25.11
CA ARG A 98 -30.94 44.72 -26.07
C ARG A 98 -31.21 43.25 -26.46
N GLY A 99 -32.12 42.51 -25.84
CA GLY A 99 -32.52 41.17 -26.29
C GLY A 99 -33.21 41.15 -27.68
N GLN A 100 -33.68 42.29 -28.19
CA GLN A 100 -34.22 42.49 -29.57
C GLN A 100 -35.63 41.93 -29.82
N GLY A 101 -36.24 41.30 -28.82
CA GLY A 101 -37.69 41.10 -28.72
C GLY A 101 -38.34 42.01 -27.68
N ALA A 102 -39.65 42.21 -27.78
CA ALA A 102 -40.42 42.71 -26.64
C ALA A 102 -40.31 41.69 -25.51
N ASN A 103 -39.98 42.15 -24.30
CA ASN A 103 -39.79 41.28 -23.13
C ASN A 103 -38.55 40.38 -23.14
N ASP A 104 -37.58 40.72 -23.97
CA ASP A 104 -36.31 40.01 -24.09
C ASP A 104 -35.18 40.80 -23.41
N TYR A 105 -34.29 40.12 -22.70
CA TYR A 105 -33.22 40.73 -21.92
C TYR A 105 -31.83 40.44 -22.49
N ALA A 106 -31.03 41.50 -22.61
CA ALA A 106 -29.59 41.39 -22.64
C ALA A 106 -28.97 42.66 -22.02
N PRO A 107 -27.86 42.55 -21.27
CA PRO A 107 -27.20 43.74 -20.72
C PRO A 107 -26.48 44.53 -21.83
N ASN A 108 -26.39 45.85 -21.64
CA ASN A 108 -25.50 46.69 -22.43
C ASN A 108 -24.04 46.43 -22.02
N ILE A 109 -23.77 46.43 -20.72
CA ILE A 109 -22.52 45.96 -20.10
C ILE A 109 -22.85 45.20 -18.81
N GLY A 110 -21.92 44.43 -18.27
CA GLY A 110 -22.03 43.85 -16.94
C GLY A 110 -20.76 44.07 -16.12
N TYR A 111 -20.87 43.86 -14.81
CA TYR A 111 -19.71 43.68 -13.95
C TYR A 111 -19.91 42.49 -13.01
N ILE A 112 -18.81 41.88 -12.61
CA ILE A 112 -18.78 40.89 -11.53
C ILE A 112 -17.63 41.24 -10.61
N LYS A 113 -17.90 41.28 -9.32
CA LYS A 113 -16.87 41.50 -8.32
C LYS A 113 -16.79 40.35 -7.33
N PHE A 114 -15.57 40.05 -6.92
CA PHE A 114 -15.26 38.94 -6.01
C PHE A 114 -14.56 39.50 -4.79
N ASP A 115 -14.90 38.95 -3.63
CA ASP A 115 -14.27 39.35 -2.39
C ASP A 115 -12.75 39.14 -2.43
N ASN A 116 -12.01 40.19 -2.08
CA ASN A 116 -10.55 40.21 -2.07
C ASN A 116 -9.95 40.69 -0.73
N ASP A 117 -10.77 40.85 0.33
CA ASP A 117 -10.30 41.36 1.62
C ASP A 117 -9.54 40.31 2.46
N GLY A 118 -9.55 39.05 1.99
CA GLY A 118 -8.89 37.90 2.61
C GLY A 118 -9.80 37.07 3.51
N SER A 119 -11.08 37.44 3.67
CA SER A 119 -12.06 36.69 4.46
C SER A 119 -12.56 35.43 3.74
N THR A 120 -12.59 35.44 2.40
CA THR A 120 -13.02 34.28 1.61
C THR A 120 -11.86 33.31 1.34
N ASN A 121 -11.99 32.07 1.82
CA ASN A 121 -11.05 30.99 1.54
C ASN A 121 -11.30 30.39 0.15
N TRP A 122 -10.86 31.10 -0.89
CA TRP A 122 -11.09 30.72 -2.29
C TRP A 122 -10.37 29.44 -2.71
N PHE A 123 -11.07 28.59 -3.48
CA PHE A 123 -10.48 27.54 -4.28
C PHE A 123 -10.54 27.90 -5.77
N PHE A 124 -9.37 27.88 -6.43
CA PHE A 124 -9.19 28.25 -7.84
C PHE A 124 -8.76 27.05 -8.70
N GLY A 125 -9.58 26.01 -8.77
CA GLY A 125 -9.32 24.82 -9.58
C GLY A 125 -10.20 24.73 -10.82
N ALA A 126 -9.63 24.33 -11.97
CA ALA A 126 -10.42 23.94 -13.14
C ALA A 126 -11.27 22.69 -12.87
N THR A 127 -10.82 21.81 -11.98
CA THR A 127 -11.52 20.62 -11.45
C THR A 127 -11.74 20.75 -9.94
N THR A 128 -12.53 19.86 -9.34
CA THR A 128 -12.72 19.78 -7.88
C THR A 128 -11.60 19.04 -7.14
N ALA A 129 -10.57 18.55 -7.85
CA ALA A 129 -9.40 17.94 -7.22
C ALA A 129 -8.70 18.93 -6.28
N GLY A 130 -8.60 18.58 -4.99
CA GLY A 130 -8.03 19.43 -3.96
C GLY A 130 -9.00 20.43 -3.32
N LEU A 131 -10.27 20.47 -3.73
CA LEU A 131 -11.31 21.26 -3.07
C LEU A 131 -11.64 20.63 -1.72
N THR A 132 -11.51 21.39 -0.63
CA THR A 132 -11.82 20.93 0.73
C THR A 132 -13.13 21.52 1.25
N GLY A 133 -13.72 20.89 2.27
CA GLY A 133 -14.94 21.37 2.94
C GLY A 133 -14.83 22.77 3.59
N SER A 134 -13.65 23.36 3.68
CA SER A 134 -13.42 24.70 4.23
C SER A 134 -13.24 25.80 3.17
N GLN A 135 -13.25 25.44 1.88
CA GLN A 135 -13.01 26.35 0.78
C GLN A 135 -14.28 26.70 0.01
N THR A 136 -14.36 27.93 -0.47
CA THR A 136 -15.42 28.42 -1.36
C THR A 136 -14.95 28.28 -2.81
N ASP A 137 -15.73 27.58 -3.64
CA ASP A 137 -15.38 27.30 -5.03
C ASP A 137 -15.59 28.54 -5.92
N PHE A 138 -14.51 29.06 -6.51
CA PHE A 138 -14.56 30.25 -7.37
C PHE A 138 -15.45 30.09 -8.60
N VAL A 139 -15.42 28.91 -9.23
CA VAL A 139 -16.20 28.60 -10.44
C VAL A 139 -17.70 28.68 -10.15
N SER A 140 -18.14 28.14 -9.01
CA SER A 140 -19.55 28.18 -8.58
C SER A 140 -20.04 29.61 -8.37
N VAL A 141 -19.26 30.45 -7.68
CA VAL A 141 -19.61 31.87 -7.48
C VAL A 141 -19.64 32.61 -8.82
N ALA A 142 -18.64 32.39 -9.69
CA ALA A 142 -18.60 33.04 -11.00
C ALA A 142 -19.84 32.73 -11.86
N ARG A 143 -20.30 31.49 -11.83
CA ARG A 143 -21.54 31.05 -12.51
C ARG A 143 -22.77 31.74 -11.94
N HIS A 144 -22.89 31.78 -10.61
CA HIS A 144 -23.96 32.45 -9.89
C HIS A 144 -24.05 33.93 -10.27
N GLU A 145 -22.94 34.66 -10.11
CA GLU A 145 -22.93 36.10 -10.37
C GLU A 145 -23.17 36.43 -11.84
N PHE A 146 -22.71 35.57 -12.75
CA PHE A 146 -22.98 35.78 -14.16
C PHE A 146 -24.47 35.60 -14.51
N LEU A 147 -25.20 34.73 -13.82
CA LEU A 147 -26.66 34.63 -13.99
C LEU A 147 -27.40 35.91 -13.54
N HIS A 148 -26.90 36.60 -12.51
CA HIS A 148 -27.39 37.93 -12.19
C HIS A 148 -27.10 38.94 -13.30
N VAL A 149 -25.91 38.91 -13.90
CA VAL A 149 -25.57 39.73 -15.09
C VAL A 149 -26.50 39.42 -16.27
N LEU A 150 -26.89 38.15 -16.43
CA LEU A 150 -27.83 37.69 -17.46
C LEU A 150 -29.30 37.95 -17.13
N GLY A 151 -29.62 38.63 -16.02
CA GLY A 151 -30.95 39.20 -15.78
C GLY A 151 -31.75 38.56 -14.66
N MET A 152 -31.19 37.60 -13.91
CA MET A 152 -31.85 37.02 -12.73
C MET A 152 -31.85 38.01 -11.55
N MET A 153 -32.56 39.13 -11.68
CA MET A 153 -32.57 40.22 -10.70
C MET A 153 -34.01 40.70 -10.44
N PRO A 154 -34.43 40.98 -9.19
CA PRO A 154 -35.82 41.35 -8.87
C PRO A 154 -36.27 42.70 -9.46
N ASN A 155 -35.32 43.60 -9.71
CA ASN A 155 -35.56 44.89 -10.34
C ASN A 155 -35.50 44.82 -11.88
N GLN A 156 -35.23 43.65 -12.47
CA GLN A 156 -35.17 43.46 -13.90
C GLN A 156 -36.58 43.08 -14.42
N PRO A 157 -37.19 43.86 -15.34
CA PRO A 157 -38.58 43.68 -15.79
C PRO A 157 -38.94 42.34 -16.45
N THR A 158 -37.99 41.64 -17.09
CA THR A 158 -38.29 40.34 -17.74
C THR A 158 -38.31 39.19 -16.74
N PHE A 159 -37.57 39.30 -15.65
CA PHE A 159 -37.56 38.38 -14.52
C PHE A 159 -38.71 38.68 -13.53
N SER A 160 -38.89 39.94 -13.15
CA SER A 160 -39.85 40.35 -12.12
C SER A 160 -41.30 40.04 -12.48
N ARG A 161 -41.67 40.03 -13.77
CA ARG A 161 -43.01 39.63 -14.23
C ARG A 161 -43.40 38.19 -13.84
N TYR A 162 -42.41 37.32 -13.72
CA TYR A 162 -42.58 35.91 -13.39
C TYR A 162 -42.38 35.65 -11.89
N LEU A 163 -41.94 36.65 -11.13
CA LEU A 163 -41.78 36.55 -9.68
C LEU A 163 -43.09 36.93 -8.98
N GLN A 164 -43.83 35.94 -8.49
CA GLN A 164 -45.15 36.10 -7.87
C GLN A 164 -45.20 35.31 -6.55
N ASN A 165 -45.62 35.95 -5.45
CA ASN A 165 -45.80 35.31 -4.14
C ASN A 165 -44.59 34.45 -3.69
N SER A 166 -43.37 34.99 -3.83
CA SER A 166 -42.11 34.27 -3.53
C SER A 166 -41.89 32.98 -4.35
N THR A 167 -42.46 32.92 -5.56
CA THR A 167 -42.22 31.85 -6.52
C THR A 167 -41.95 32.41 -7.91
N PHE A 168 -41.17 31.70 -8.73
CA PHE A 168 -40.98 31.99 -10.14
C PHE A 168 -41.91 31.11 -10.98
N VAL A 169 -42.79 31.74 -11.77
CA VAL A 169 -43.88 31.06 -12.50
C VAL A 169 -43.69 31.02 -14.02
N GLY A 170 -42.46 31.20 -14.50
CA GLY A 170 -42.12 31.11 -15.92
C GLY A 170 -42.38 29.71 -16.51
N PRO A 171 -42.92 29.60 -17.74
CA PRO A 171 -43.31 28.32 -18.31
C PRO A 171 -42.15 27.33 -18.47
N ASN A 172 -40.97 27.78 -18.88
CA ASN A 172 -39.80 26.92 -19.08
C ASN A 172 -39.16 26.52 -17.73
N ALA A 173 -39.09 27.43 -16.76
CA ALA A 173 -38.63 27.15 -15.40
C ALA A 173 -39.55 26.14 -14.69
N LYS A 174 -40.88 26.29 -14.83
CA LYS A 174 -41.84 25.30 -14.32
C LYS A 174 -41.64 23.95 -14.98
N ALA A 175 -41.48 23.90 -16.31
CA ALA A 175 -41.24 22.64 -17.01
C ALA A 175 -39.96 21.95 -16.50
N ALA A 176 -38.91 22.72 -16.21
CA ALA A 176 -37.67 22.21 -15.61
C ALA A 176 -37.81 21.81 -14.13
N TYR A 177 -38.82 22.30 -13.42
CA TYR A 177 -39.11 22.01 -12.01
C TYR A 177 -40.46 21.30 -11.85
N HIS A 178 -40.57 20.10 -12.44
CA HIS A 178 -41.72 19.20 -12.25
C HIS A 178 -43.09 19.85 -12.55
N ASN A 179 -43.16 20.74 -13.54
CA ASN A 179 -44.34 21.54 -13.90
C ASN A 179 -44.93 22.37 -12.74
N SER A 180 -44.12 22.72 -11.74
CA SER A 180 -44.53 23.42 -10.51
C SER A 180 -43.87 24.80 -10.39
N PRO A 181 -44.48 25.79 -9.71
CA PRO A 181 -43.84 27.06 -9.38
C PRO A 181 -42.53 26.86 -8.61
N VAL A 182 -41.47 27.58 -8.98
CA VAL A 182 -40.14 27.44 -8.37
C VAL A 182 -40.07 28.32 -7.12
N PRO A 183 -39.80 27.78 -5.91
CA PRO A 183 -39.62 28.59 -4.71
C PRO A 183 -38.45 29.58 -4.83
N MET A 184 -38.68 30.85 -4.46
CA MET A 184 -37.69 31.95 -4.57
C MET A 184 -37.51 32.68 -3.24
N ASN A 185 -36.33 33.27 -3.07
CA ASN A 185 -36.03 34.25 -2.03
C ASN A 185 -35.39 35.50 -2.68
N GLY A 186 -36.23 36.45 -3.09
CA GLY A 186 -35.80 37.63 -3.84
C GLY A 186 -35.25 37.27 -5.22
N ALA A 187 -33.96 37.52 -5.45
CA ALA A 187 -33.24 37.21 -6.69
C ALA A 187 -32.82 35.73 -6.79
N HIS A 188 -32.84 35.03 -5.66
CA HIS A 188 -32.25 33.71 -5.51
C HIS A 188 -33.32 32.62 -5.52
N ILE A 189 -32.93 31.42 -5.94
CA ILE A 189 -33.76 30.23 -5.73
C ILE A 189 -33.70 29.86 -4.25
N ALA A 190 -34.85 29.53 -3.65
CA ALA A 190 -34.90 29.19 -2.23
C ALA A 190 -34.06 27.94 -1.93
N ASN A 191 -33.42 27.89 -0.76
CA ASN A 191 -32.51 26.80 -0.36
C ASN A 191 -33.19 25.41 -0.29
N SER A 192 -34.53 25.35 -0.36
CA SER A 192 -35.29 24.10 -0.50
C SER A 192 -35.13 23.44 -1.87
N VAL A 193 -34.59 24.17 -2.86
CA VAL A 193 -34.32 23.68 -4.21
C VAL A 193 -32.82 23.79 -4.47
N THR A 194 -32.17 22.67 -4.80
CA THR A 194 -30.75 22.65 -5.12
C THR A 194 -30.47 23.42 -6.40
N SER A 195 -29.73 24.51 -6.29
CA SER A 195 -29.50 25.43 -7.41
C SER A 195 -28.18 26.17 -7.23
N VAL A 196 -27.48 26.46 -8.35
CA VAL A 196 -26.33 27.36 -8.31
C VAL A 196 -26.74 28.78 -7.88
N MET A 197 -28.03 29.13 -8.03
CA MET A 197 -28.63 30.41 -7.63
C MET A 197 -29.18 30.42 -6.19
N ASN A 198 -28.79 29.46 -5.34
CA ASN A 198 -29.07 29.59 -3.91
C ASN A 198 -28.25 30.74 -3.30
N ALA A 199 -28.84 31.47 -2.34
CA ALA A 199 -28.22 32.66 -1.73
C ALA A 199 -26.99 32.34 -0.86
N ALA A 200 -26.80 31.07 -0.51
CA ALA A 200 -25.65 30.59 0.25
C ALA A 200 -24.88 29.57 -0.59
N THR A 201 -23.58 29.80 -0.76
CA THR A 201 -22.67 28.81 -1.33
C THR A 201 -22.25 27.80 -0.28
N LEU A 202 -22.28 26.52 -0.62
CA LEU A 202 -21.78 25.45 0.24
C LEU A 202 -20.27 25.31 0.05
N ASN A 203 -19.50 25.38 1.14
CA ASN A 203 -18.07 25.14 1.07
C ASN A 203 -17.80 23.68 0.70
N GLY A 204 -16.75 23.45 -0.09
CA GLY A 204 -16.35 22.12 -0.55
C GLY A 204 -17.19 21.52 -1.68
N THR A 205 -18.18 22.24 -2.21
CA THR A 205 -18.97 21.76 -3.35
C THR A 205 -18.77 22.63 -4.58
N ARG A 206 -18.89 22.01 -5.76
CA ARG A 206 -18.99 22.72 -7.04
C ARG A 206 -20.40 22.62 -7.58
N GLU A 207 -21.01 23.78 -7.81
CA GLU A 207 -22.35 23.92 -8.35
C GLU A 207 -22.30 24.29 -9.84
N ASP A 208 -23.17 23.67 -10.64
CA ASP A 208 -23.32 23.94 -12.08
C ASP A 208 -24.74 24.40 -12.42
N LEU A 209 -24.90 25.02 -13.59
CA LEU A 209 -26.21 25.41 -14.12
C LEU A 209 -26.99 24.16 -14.50
N ARG A 210 -28.19 24.03 -13.96
CA ARG A 210 -29.13 22.94 -14.20
C ARG A 210 -30.17 23.37 -15.22
N SER A 211 -31.01 22.43 -15.64
CA SER A 211 -32.14 22.70 -16.53
C SER A 211 -33.03 23.84 -16.02
N LEU A 212 -33.09 24.03 -14.70
CA LEU A 212 -33.84 25.10 -14.04
C LEU A 212 -33.32 26.49 -14.39
N GLU A 213 -32.02 26.77 -14.21
CA GLU A 213 -31.45 28.09 -14.54
C GLU A 213 -31.57 28.39 -16.03
N TRP A 214 -31.34 27.39 -16.89
CA TRP A 214 -31.56 27.52 -18.33
C TRP A 214 -33.03 27.79 -18.70
N GLY A 215 -33.98 27.19 -17.96
CA GLY A 215 -35.40 27.46 -18.10
C GLY A 215 -35.75 28.89 -17.73
N ILE A 216 -35.18 29.40 -16.64
CA ILE A 216 -35.35 30.80 -16.23
C ILE A 216 -34.79 31.76 -17.29
N LEU A 217 -33.59 31.49 -17.83
CA LEU A 217 -33.00 32.30 -18.89
C LEU A 217 -33.88 32.36 -20.14
N LYS A 218 -34.50 31.23 -20.54
CA LYS A 218 -35.50 31.20 -21.63
C LYS A 218 -36.73 32.05 -21.33
N ASP A 219 -37.25 31.95 -20.10
CA ASP A 219 -38.43 32.71 -19.70
C ASP A 219 -38.19 34.22 -19.73
N ILE A 220 -36.98 34.67 -19.43
CA ILE A 220 -36.63 36.10 -19.42
C ILE A 220 -36.13 36.64 -20.77
N GLY A 221 -36.13 35.81 -21.82
CA GLY A 221 -35.91 36.22 -23.20
C GLY A 221 -34.84 35.47 -23.98
N TRP A 222 -33.83 34.90 -23.31
CA TRP A 222 -32.66 34.34 -23.98
C TRP A 222 -33.00 33.13 -24.86
N ASP A 223 -32.51 33.13 -26.11
CA ASP A 223 -32.47 31.95 -26.96
C ASP A 223 -31.44 30.93 -26.44
N VAL A 224 -31.83 30.14 -25.43
CA VAL A 224 -30.94 29.12 -24.89
C VAL A 224 -30.91 27.89 -25.80
N ARG A 225 -29.78 27.72 -26.47
CA ARG A 225 -29.50 26.53 -27.28
C ARG A 225 -29.25 25.31 -26.40
N SER A 226 -29.67 24.15 -26.90
CA SER A 226 -29.18 22.87 -26.38
C SER A 226 -27.66 22.88 -26.47
N PRO A 227 -26.94 22.37 -25.45
CA PRO A 227 -25.49 22.31 -25.54
C PRO A 227 -25.09 21.53 -26.80
N ALA A 228 -24.10 22.02 -27.55
CA ALA A 228 -23.19 21.10 -28.22
C ALA A 228 -22.32 20.53 -27.09
N GLY A 229 -22.78 19.45 -26.43
CA GLY A 229 -22.29 19.08 -25.11
C GLY A 229 -22.57 17.64 -24.73
N PHE A 230 -21.74 17.09 -23.84
CA PHE A 230 -22.00 15.81 -23.20
C PHE A 230 -23.24 15.87 -22.33
N PHE A 231 -24.11 14.88 -22.46
CA PHE A 231 -25.22 14.66 -21.55
C PHE A 231 -24.71 13.85 -20.35
N LYS A 232 -24.52 14.52 -19.20
CA LYS A 232 -23.85 13.98 -17.99
C LYS A 232 -24.79 13.64 -16.83
N ASN A 233 -26.10 13.58 -17.06
CA ASN A 233 -27.09 13.45 -15.99
C ASN A 233 -27.18 12.05 -15.35
N TRP A 234 -26.29 11.11 -15.71
CA TRP A 234 -26.47 9.70 -15.37
C TRP A 234 -25.13 9.06 -15.01
N SER A 235 -25.16 8.25 -13.96
CA SER A 235 -24.07 7.31 -13.64
C SER A 235 -24.61 5.89 -13.81
N LEU A 236 -23.81 4.99 -14.38
CA LEU A 236 -24.20 3.60 -14.59
C LEU A 236 -24.18 2.83 -13.27
N PHE A 237 -23.04 2.87 -12.59
CA PHE A 237 -22.84 2.23 -11.30
C PHE A 237 -21.93 3.11 -10.46
N THR A 238 -22.41 3.60 -9.31
CA THR A 238 -21.60 4.40 -8.38
C THR A 238 -21.45 3.67 -7.07
N GLY A 239 -20.21 3.58 -6.59
CA GLY A 239 -19.82 2.80 -5.42
C GLY A 239 -19.88 1.28 -5.60
N GLY A 240 -19.01 0.58 -4.88
CA GLY A 240 -19.33 -0.73 -4.31
C GLY A 240 -18.78 -2.01 -4.94
N ASP A 241 -19.03 -3.12 -4.26
CA ASP A 241 -18.86 -4.50 -4.72
C ASP A 241 -20.22 -5.12 -5.08
N GLY A 242 -20.21 -6.23 -5.80
CA GLY A 242 -21.40 -6.96 -6.24
C GLY A 242 -21.83 -6.65 -7.67
N ASP A 243 -22.82 -7.42 -8.13
CA ASP A 243 -23.33 -7.35 -9.50
C ASP A 243 -24.34 -6.21 -9.67
N GLY A 244 -24.37 -5.63 -10.87
CA GLY A 244 -25.28 -4.56 -11.23
C GLY A 244 -25.76 -4.67 -12.65
N LYS A 245 -27.02 -4.30 -12.90
CA LYS A 245 -27.57 -4.17 -14.24
C LYS A 245 -28.41 -2.91 -14.39
N THR A 246 -28.12 -2.13 -15.42
CA THR A 246 -28.86 -0.90 -15.74
C THR A 246 -29.17 -0.82 -17.23
N VAL A 247 -30.31 -0.23 -17.57
CA VAL A 247 -30.70 0.05 -18.95
C VAL A 247 -31.00 1.55 -19.08
N VAL A 248 -30.32 2.20 -20.02
CA VAL A 248 -30.40 3.64 -20.27
C VAL A 248 -30.91 3.88 -21.69
N LYS A 249 -31.94 4.72 -21.83
CA LYS A 249 -32.37 5.22 -23.14
C LYS A 249 -31.46 6.36 -23.60
N VAL A 250 -30.81 6.18 -24.75
CA VAL A 250 -29.91 7.15 -25.38
C VAL A 250 -30.67 7.90 -26.47
N ILE A 251 -30.71 9.22 -26.38
CA ILE A 251 -31.35 10.11 -27.36
C ILE A 251 -30.24 10.96 -28.01
N PRO A 252 -29.72 10.57 -29.18
CA PRO A 252 -28.57 11.22 -29.82
C PRO A 252 -28.69 12.73 -30.02
N SER A 253 -29.91 13.22 -30.28
CA SER A 253 -30.17 14.66 -30.44
C SER A 253 -29.94 15.48 -29.16
N GLN A 254 -29.78 14.84 -28.00
CA GLN A 254 -29.38 15.47 -26.74
C GLN A 254 -27.85 15.55 -26.57
N GLY A 255 -27.08 14.95 -27.48
CA GLY A 255 -25.62 14.86 -27.43
C GLY A 255 -25.12 13.46 -27.06
N VAL A 256 -23.80 13.34 -26.90
CA VAL A 256 -23.16 12.10 -26.44
C VAL A 256 -23.40 11.96 -24.93
N TYR A 257 -23.89 10.81 -24.49
CA TYR A 257 -24.08 10.51 -23.08
C TYR A 257 -22.73 10.13 -22.48
N MET A 258 -22.35 10.79 -21.39
CA MET A 258 -21.09 10.53 -20.69
C MET A 258 -21.42 10.14 -19.26
N MET A 259 -21.31 8.84 -18.95
CA MET A 259 -21.85 8.24 -17.75
C MET A 259 -20.74 7.71 -16.85
N GLN A 260 -20.76 8.09 -15.58
CA GLN A 260 -19.77 7.62 -14.60
C GLN A 260 -19.97 6.14 -14.28
N VAL A 261 -18.87 5.41 -14.09
CA VAL A 261 -18.85 4.06 -13.53
C VAL A 261 -17.71 3.94 -12.52
N ASP A 262 -18.03 3.63 -11.27
CA ASP A 262 -17.06 3.28 -10.24
C ASP A 262 -16.89 1.78 -10.21
N VAL A 263 -15.66 1.30 -10.34
CA VAL A 263 -15.32 -0.12 -10.40
C VAL A 263 -14.24 -0.46 -9.40
N LEU A 264 -14.18 -1.71 -9.00
CA LEU A 264 -13.12 -2.29 -8.22
C LEU A 264 -12.12 -3.00 -9.13
N ALA A 265 -10.91 -3.25 -8.62
CA ALA A 265 -9.93 -4.03 -9.37
C ALA A 265 -10.46 -5.46 -9.61
N GLY A 266 -10.49 -5.89 -10.87
CA GLY A 266 -11.01 -7.20 -11.29
C GLY A 266 -12.47 -7.18 -11.77
N ASP A 267 -13.22 -6.09 -11.56
CA ASP A 267 -14.60 -5.97 -12.05
C ASP A 267 -14.67 -6.10 -13.57
N ARG A 268 -15.79 -6.63 -14.06
CA ARG A 268 -16.07 -6.78 -15.48
C ARG A 268 -17.33 -6.03 -15.89
N LEU A 269 -17.19 -5.02 -16.76
CA LEU A 269 -18.29 -4.26 -17.33
C LEU A 269 -18.62 -4.76 -18.73
N ARG A 270 -19.86 -5.17 -18.95
CA ARG A 270 -20.44 -5.45 -20.27
C ARG A 270 -21.38 -4.32 -20.68
N LEU A 271 -21.24 -3.83 -21.90
CA LEU A 271 -22.04 -2.77 -22.51
C LEU A 271 -22.68 -3.31 -23.79
N LEU A 272 -24.01 -3.34 -23.81
CA LEU A 272 -24.80 -3.89 -24.90
C LEU A 272 -25.78 -2.86 -25.42
N THR A 273 -25.68 -2.47 -26.69
CA THR A 273 -26.65 -1.57 -27.31
C THR A 273 -27.77 -2.33 -28.00
N ARG A 274 -28.99 -1.80 -27.92
CA ARG A 274 -30.20 -2.44 -28.44
C ARG A 274 -31.15 -1.42 -29.05
N ASP A 275 -31.85 -1.88 -30.08
CA ASP A 275 -33.02 -1.20 -30.62
C ASP A 275 -34.21 -1.30 -29.64
N GLY A 276 -35.05 -0.27 -29.64
CA GLY A 276 -36.35 -0.26 -28.97
C GLY A 276 -37.45 -0.92 -29.79
N THR A 277 -38.68 -0.88 -29.26
CA THR A 277 -39.83 -1.54 -29.90
C THR A 277 -40.55 -0.63 -30.91
N SER A 278 -40.35 0.69 -30.83
CA SER A 278 -40.98 1.67 -31.72
C SER A 278 -40.11 2.06 -32.92
N ALA A 279 -40.71 2.56 -34.00
CA ALA A 279 -39.96 2.99 -35.19
C ALA A 279 -38.98 4.16 -34.91
N SER A 280 -39.28 4.99 -33.91
CA SER A 280 -38.42 6.07 -33.41
C SER A 280 -37.26 5.57 -32.54
N GLU A 281 -37.11 4.25 -32.38
CA GLU A 281 -36.09 3.64 -31.52
C GLU A 281 -35.30 2.52 -32.23
N ARG A 282 -35.36 2.42 -33.56
CA ARG A 282 -34.71 1.34 -34.32
C ARG A 282 -33.77 1.84 -35.40
N GLY A 283 -32.73 1.06 -35.69
CA GLY A 283 -31.80 1.30 -36.79
C GLY A 283 -30.84 2.47 -36.59
N VAL A 284 -30.59 2.86 -35.35
CA VAL A 284 -29.54 3.84 -35.02
C VAL A 284 -28.19 3.13 -35.07
N ASP A 285 -27.18 3.74 -35.67
CA ASP A 285 -25.80 3.24 -35.65
C ASP A 285 -25.08 3.79 -34.40
N SER A 286 -24.84 2.93 -33.41
CA SER A 286 -24.31 3.32 -32.09
C SER A 286 -22.77 3.28 -32.03
N TYR A 287 -22.19 3.98 -31.05
CA TYR A 287 -20.73 4.01 -30.85
C TYR A 287 -20.40 4.19 -29.36
N LEU A 288 -19.45 3.40 -28.85
CA LEU A 288 -19.05 3.38 -27.44
C LEU A 288 -17.58 3.79 -27.23
N LYS A 289 -17.30 4.50 -26.13
CA LYS A 289 -15.95 4.73 -25.59
C LYS A 289 -15.91 4.52 -24.08
N ILE A 290 -14.77 4.08 -23.56
CA ILE A 290 -14.46 4.10 -22.12
C ILE A 290 -13.27 5.03 -21.88
N PHE A 291 -13.39 5.87 -20.87
CA PHE A 291 -12.33 6.78 -20.40
C PHE A 291 -11.94 6.49 -18.96
N ASN A 292 -10.65 6.65 -18.65
CA ASN A 292 -10.17 6.65 -17.27
C ASN A 292 -10.48 7.99 -16.56
N ALA A 293 -10.19 8.07 -15.25
CA ALA A 293 -10.39 9.28 -14.45
C ALA A 293 -9.67 10.53 -14.98
N ALA A 294 -8.55 10.36 -15.70
CA ALA A 294 -7.80 11.45 -16.32
C ALA A 294 -8.40 11.90 -17.68
N GLY A 295 -9.46 11.25 -18.15
CA GLY A 295 -10.10 11.53 -19.43
C GLY A 295 -9.42 10.92 -20.65
N GLN A 296 -8.48 9.99 -20.44
CA GLN A 296 -7.85 9.25 -21.54
C GLN A 296 -8.77 8.12 -21.99
N GLN A 297 -8.97 7.97 -23.30
CA GLN A 297 -9.70 6.85 -23.87
C GLN A 297 -8.89 5.56 -23.66
N ILE A 298 -9.49 4.56 -23.03
CA ILE A 298 -8.87 3.25 -22.78
C ILE A 298 -9.49 2.13 -23.60
N ALA A 299 -10.71 2.35 -24.11
CA ALA A 299 -11.38 1.45 -25.04
C ALA A 299 -12.39 2.21 -25.91
N SER A 300 -12.73 1.63 -27.06
CA SER A 300 -13.86 2.02 -27.89
C SER A 300 -14.39 0.82 -28.65
N GLU A 301 -15.69 0.82 -28.96
CA GLU A 301 -16.33 -0.24 -29.73
C GLU A 301 -17.30 0.36 -30.76
N ASP A 302 -17.35 -0.30 -31.92
CA ASP A 302 -18.18 0.02 -33.07
C ASP A 302 -18.56 -1.28 -33.79
N ASP A 303 -19.84 -1.64 -33.69
CA ASP A 303 -20.49 -2.59 -34.59
C ASP A 303 -20.09 -4.09 -34.50
N ASN A 304 -19.60 -4.56 -33.34
CA ASN A 304 -19.08 -5.92 -33.18
C ASN A 304 -20.12 -7.07 -33.29
N ILE A 305 -21.42 -6.77 -33.16
CA ILE A 305 -22.51 -7.74 -33.37
C ILE A 305 -23.33 -7.48 -34.63
N GLY A 306 -22.95 -6.45 -35.40
CA GLY A 306 -23.57 -6.04 -36.66
C GLY A 306 -24.92 -5.32 -36.51
N GLY A 307 -25.26 -4.52 -37.53
CA GLY A 307 -26.53 -3.78 -37.58
C GLY A 307 -26.50 -2.43 -36.87
N GLY A 308 -25.32 -1.84 -36.70
CA GLY A 308 -25.07 -0.60 -35.95
C GLY A 308 -25.10 -0.82 -34.44
N LYS A 309 -24.62 -1.96 -33.92
CA LYS A 309 -24.80 -2.40 -32.52
C LYS A 309 -23.54 -3.02 -31.90
N GLU A 310 -23.42 -2.87 -30.58
CA GLU A 310 -22.26 -3.27 -29.77
C GLU A 310 -22.65 -4.22 -28.63
N ASP A 311 -21.83 -5.24 -28.38
CA ASP A 311 -21.80 -6.10 -27.20
C ASP A 311 -20.35 -6.19 -26.68
N PHE A 312 -19.93 -5.16 -25.96
CA PHE A 312 -18.55 -4.95 -25.53
C PHE A 312 -18.36 -5.40 -24.08
N THR A 313 -17.23 -6.04 -23.76
CA THR A 313 -16.88 -6.40 -22.39
C THR A 313 -15.47 -5.95 -22.04
N TYR A 314 -15.30 -5.30 -20.89
CA TYR A 314 -14.03 -4.78 -20.39
C TYR A 314 -13.80 -5.20 -18.93
N THR A 315 -12.59 -5.68 -18.62
CA THR A 315 -12.16 -6.01 -17.25
C THR A 315 -11.18 -4.96 -16.75
N PHE A 316 -11.42 -4.41 -15.57
CA PHE A 316 -10.61 -3.35 -15.00
C PHE A 316 -9.44 -3.90 -14.20
N ALA A 317 -8.21 -3.56 -14.59
CA ALA A 317 -7.02 -3.94 -13.83
C ALA A 317 -6.90 -3.17 -12.50
N ASN A 318 -7.39 -1.93 -12.46
CA ASN A 318 -7.35 -1.06 -11.28
C ASN A 318 -8.75 -0.54 -10.97
N GLY A 319 -9.12 -0.54 -9.70
CA GLY A 319 -10.33 0.10 -9.22
C GLY A 319 -10.26 1.63 -9.32
N GLY A 320 -11.42 2.28 -9.32
CA GLY A 320 -11.56 3.74 -9.39
C GLY A 320 -12.73 4.18 -10.26
N THR A 321 -12.78 5.48 -10.54
CA THR A 321 -13.84 6.08 -11.37
C THR A 321 -13.44 6.11 -12.84
N TYR A 322 -14.32 5.60 -13.69
CA TYR A 322 -14.23 5.60 -15.14
C TYR A 322 -15.50 6.23 -15.74
N TRP A 323 -15.49 6.41 -17.06
CA TRP A 323 -16.61 7.01 -17.78
C TRP A 323 -16.92 6.26 -19.07
N VAL A 324 -18.20 5.97 -19.31
CA VAL A 324 -18.72 5.40 -20.54
C VAL A 324 -19.33 6.50 -21.39
N GLY A 325 -18.75 6.73 -22.56
CA GLY A 325 -19.32 7.56 -23.60
C GLY A 325 -20.19 6.73 -24.54
N VAL A 326 -21.43 7.12 -24.78
CA VAL A 326 -22.32 6.49 -25.78
C VAL A 326 -23.02 7.54 -26.64
N GLY A 327 -23.03 7.31 -27.94
CA GLY A 327 -23.66 8.17 -28.94
C GLY A 327 -23.87 7.41 -30.23
N THR A 328 -23.99 8.12 -31.36
CA THR A 328 -24.00 7.50 -32.68
C THR A 328 -22.63 7.46 -33.32
N TYR A 329 -22.46 6.64 -34.36
CA TYR A 329 -21.24 6.63 -35.17
C TYR A 329 -20.90 8.02 -35.75
N ASP A 330 -21.91 8.79 -36.16
CA ASP A 330 -21.72 10.18 -36.62
C ASP A 330 -21.13 11.08 -35.53
N GLN A 331 -21.39 10.77 -34.27
CA GLN A 331 -20.88 11.54 -33.14
C GLN A 331 -19.45 11.15 -32.71
N ARG A 332 -18.86 10.06 -33.23
CA ARG A 332 -17.62 9.39 -32.71
C ARG A 332 -16.39 10.27 -32.44
N GLU A 333 -16.27 11.45 -33.07
CA GLU A 333 -15.11 12.35 -32.95
C GLU A 333 -15.01 13.06 -31.58
N TYR A 334 -15.91 12.78 -30.63
CA TYR A 334 -15.87 13.35 -29.29
C TYR A 334 -14.66 12.83 -28.46
N SER A 335 -14.12 13.69 -27.59
CA SER A 335 -13.12 13.35 -26.56
C SER A 335 -13.69 13.59 -25.17
N PHE A 336 -13.05 13.15 -24.08
CA PHE A 336 -13.61 13.30 -22.72
C PHE A 336 -14.05 14.75 -22.36
N THR A 337 -13.39 15.75 -22.92
CA THR A 337 -13.67 17.18 -22.69
C THR A 337 -14.24 17.90 -23.90
N THR A 338 -14.17 17.31 -25.11
CA THR A 338 -14.63 17.94 -26.35
C THR A 338 -15.84 17.19 -26.91
N PRO A 339 -17.05 17.77 -26.84
CA PRO A 339 -18.26 17.18 -27.40
C PRO A 339 -18.19 17.03 -28.93
N SER A 340 -18.99 16.12 -29.48
CA SER A 340 -19.17 16.02 -30.92
C SER A 340 -19.90 17.24 -31.49
N THR A 341 -19.52 17.66 -32.69
CA THR A 341 -20.21 18.72 -33.45
C THR A 341 -21.24 18.16 -34.44
N ALA A 342 -21.39 16.84 -34.52
CA ALA A 342 -22.35 16.20 -35.42
C ALA A 342 -23.80 16.47 -34.99
N THR A 343 -24.71 16.54 -35.96
CA THR A 343 -26.14 16.79 -35.76
C THR A 343 -26.92 15.50 -36.02
N PRO A 344 -27.02 14.57 -35.06
CA PRO A 344 -27.70 13.29 -35.26
C PRO A 344 -29.22 13.45 -35.27
N SER A 345 -29.92 12.40 -35.69
CA SER A 345 -31.38 12.33 -35.65
C SER A 345 -31.92 12.29 -34.21
N SER A 346 -33.24 12.50 -34.07
CA SER A 346 -33.95 12.33 -32.80
C SER A 346 -34.31 10.88 -32.47
N THR A 347 -33.88 9.92 -33.28
CA THR A 347 -34.17 8.48 -33.08
C THR A 347 -33.34 7.95 -31.92
N ALA A 348 -34.00 7.34 -30.93
CA ALA A 348 -33.34 6.85 -29.73
C ALA A 348 -32.87 5.39 -29.87
N PHE A 349 -32.07 4.90 -28.92
CA PHE A 349 -31.76 3.48 -28.73
C PHE A 349 -31.50 3.21 -27.24
N TYR A 350 -31.18 1.98 -26.86
CA TYR A 350 -30.95 1.59 -25.48
C TYR A 350 -29.53 1.07 -25.26
N LEU A 351 -28.92 1.44 -24.14
CA LEU A 351 -27.70 0.85 -23.61
C LEU A 351 -28.04 0.01 -22.38
N GLU A 352 -27.80 -1.29 -22.45
CA GLU A 352 -27.81 -2.23 -21.33
C GLU A 352 -26.37 -2.37 -20.81
N ALA A 353 -26.11 -1.93 -19.58
CA ALA A 353 -24.83 -2.14 -18.92
C ALA A 353 -24.99 -3.18 -17.81
N THR A 354 -24.05 -4.12 -17.74
CA THR A 354 -23.94 -5.12 -16.68
C THR A 354 -22.55 -5.05 -16.08
N LEU A 355 -22.45 -4.78 -14.78
CA LEU A 355 -21.20 -4.88 -14.04
C LEU A 355 -21.23 -6.16 -13.22
N THR A 356 -20.19 -6.98 -13.33
CA THR A 356 -20.03 -8.20 -12.54
C THR A 356 -18.83 -8.02 -11.62
N GLY A 357 -19.04 -8.25 -10.32
CA GLY A 357 -17.97 -8.23 -9.33
C GLY A 357 -16.94 -9.34 -9.57
N ARG A 358 -15.75 -9.22 -8.99
CA ARG A 358 -14.71 -10.26 -9.07
C ARG A 358 -15.16 -11.55 -8.36
N ALA A 359 -14.63 -12.70 -8.79
CA ALA A 359 -15.06 -14.01 -8.27
C ALA A 359 -14.44 -14.42 -6.91
N ASP A 360 -13.42 -13.70 -6.43
CA ASP A 360 -12.67 -14.08 -5.23
C ASP A 360 -13.12 -13.22 -4.03
N GLU A 361 -13.92 -13.82 -3.14
CA GLU A 361 -14.26 -13.25 -1.84
C GLU A 361 -13.33 -13.79 -0.74
N GLU A 362 -12.80 -12.89 0.09
CA GLU A 362 -12.07 -13.29 1.29
C GLU A 362 -13.04 -13.88 2.32
N PRO A 363 -12.57 -14.72 3.26
CA PRO A 363 -13.44 -15.26 4.30
C PRO A 363 -14.07 -14.14 5.12
N ASN A 364 -15.39 -14.20 5.32
CA ASN A 364 -16.13 -13.13 5.99
C ASN A 364 -16.39 -13.34 7.49
N ASN A 365 -15.81 -14.39 8.08
CA ASN A 365 -15.85 -14.65 9.52
C ASN A 365 -14.67 -15.54 9.95
N ILE A 366 -14.43 -15.62 11.27
CA ILE A 366 -13.35 -16.43 11.86
C ILE A 366 -13.47 -17.90 11.46
N LYS A 367 -14.69 -18.47 11.44
CA LYS A 367 -14.92 -19.88 11.14
C LYS A 367 -14.65 -20.21 9.67
N SER A 368 -14.98 -19.31 8.75
CA SER A 368 -14.72 -19.49 7.31
C SER A 368 -13.26 -19.23 6.96
N ALA A 369 -12.53 -18.43 7.73
CA ALA A 369 -11.08 -18.20 7.63
C ALA A 369 -10.26 -19.43 8.09
N SER A 370 -10.53 -20.59 7.50
CA SER A 370 -9.97 -21.88 7.92
C SER A 370 -8.53 -22.09 7.45
N THR A 371 -8.11 -21.45 6.37
CA THR A 371 -6.77 -21.61 5.78
C THR A 371 -5.86 -20.49 6.26
N PRO A 372 -4.71 -20.79 6.90
CA PRO A 372 -3.76 -19.76 7.32
C PRO A 372 -3.07 -19.13 6.11
N ILE A 373 -2.77 -17.84 6.19
CA ILE A 373 -1.96 -17.16 5.18
C ILE A 373 -0.52 -17.68 5.21
N ALA A 374 0.11 -17.71 4.04
CA ALA A 374 1.51 -18.10 3.91
C ALA A 374 2.42 -16.86 3.94
N PHE A 375 3.38 -16.84 4.85
CA PHE A 375 4.43 -15.81 4.88
C PHE A 375 5.56 -16.18 3.92
N SER A 376 6.02 -15.21 3.13
CA SER A 376 7.25 -15.31 2.35
C SER A 376 8.31 -14.41 2.98
N ALA A 377 9.38 -15.00 3.49
CA ALA A 377 10.44 -14.28 4.22
C ALA A 377 9.89 -13.37 5.35
N GLY A 378 8.94 -13.87 6.14
CA GLY A 378 8.33 -13.13 7.26
C GLY A 378 7.31 -12.06 6.85
N ARG A 379 6.94 -11.98 5.57
CA ARG A 379 5.99 -10.97 5.08
C ARG A 379 4.85 -11.59 4.26
N TYR A 380 3.65 -11.05 4.46
CA TYR A 380 2.47 -11.29 3.64
C TYR A 380 1.97 -9.95 3.10
N VAL A 381 1.62 -9.91 1.81
CA VAL A 381 1.00 -8.75 1.17
C VAL A 381 -0.12 -9.23 0.27
N LYS A 382 -1.31 -8.63 0.43
CA LYS A 382 -2.48 -8.90 -0.40
C LYS A 382 -3.12 -7.59 -0.81
N GLN A 383 -3.43 -7.45 -2.10
CA GLN A 383 -4.25 -6.36 -2.60
C GLN A 383 -5.63 -6.91 -2.90
N THR A 384 -6.66 -6.28 -2.36
CA THR A 384 -8.03 -6.78 -2.44
C THR A 384 -9.04 -5.65 -2.20
N THR A 385 -10.31 -5.95 -2.38
CA THR A 385 -11.42 -5.06 -2.09
C THR A 385 -12.12 -5.49 -0.82
N LEU A 386 -12.42 -4.52 0.02
CA LEU A 386 -13.42 -4.64 1.07
C LEU A 386 -14.80 -4.28 0.48
N ALA A 387 -15.67 -5.28 0.27
CA ALA A 387 -17.09 -5.06 0.06
C ALA A 387 -17.62 -4.33 1.30
N GLY A 388 -18.07 -3.08 1.21
CA GLY A 388 -17.86 -2.15 2.32
C GLY A 388 -18.72 -2.32 3.56
N GLY A 389 -19.85 -3.05 3.49
CA GLY A 389 -20.59 -3.51 4.69
C GLY A 389 -20.01 -4.79 5.31
N ASP A 390 -19.06 -5.41 4.61
CA ASP A 390 -18.51 -6.71 4.91
C ASP A 390 -17.14 -6.56 5.58
N ALA A 391 -16.61 -7.70 6.01
CA ALA A 391 -15.41 -7.84 6.80
C ALA A 391 -14.58 -8.96 6.21
N ASP A 392 -13.30 -8.70 5.94
CA ASP A 392 -12.38 -9.73 5.47
C ASP A 392 -11.57 -10.27 6.65
N TYR A 393 -11.57 -11.60 6.83
CA TYR A 393 -10.83 -12.30 7.87
C TYR A 393 -9.68 -13.12 7.29
N TYR A 394 -8.49 -12.87 7.82
CA TYR A 394 -7.27 -13.60 7.49
C TYR A 394 -6.78 -14.38 8.71
N ARG A 395 -6.61 -15.69 8.58
CA ARG A 395 -6.03 -16.51 9.65
C ARG A 395 -4.51 -16.45 9.59
N ILE A 396 -3.88 -16.21 10.75
CA ILE A 396 -2.45 -16.38 10.99
C ILE A 396 -2.26 -17.49 12.02
N ASP A 397 -1.35 -18.42 11.76
CA ASP A 397 -0.90 -19.38 12.77
C ASP A 397 0.35 -18.81 13.45
N ALA A 398 0.10 -17.99 14.48
CA ALA A 398 1.14 -17.22 15.15
C ALA A 398 2.03 -18.09 16.04
N GLN A 399 3.28 -17.69 16.20
CA GLN A 399 4.25 -18.31 17.10
C GLN A 399 4.41 -17.49 18.39
N ALA A 400 4.44 -18.15 19.55
CA ALA A 400 4.61 -17.48 20.84
C ALA A 400 5.87 -16.59 20.86
N GLY A 401 5.74 -15.37 21.36
CA GLY A 401 6.83 -14.38 21.45
C GLY A 401 7.10 -13.61 20.15
N HIS A 402 6.57 -14.04 19.00
CA HIS A 402 6.68 -13.30 17.75
C HIS A 402 5.78 -12.07 17.77
N THR A 403 6.24 -11.01 17.12
CA THR A 403 5.47 -9.77 16.95
C THR A 403 4.97 -9.66 15.51
N TYR A 404 3.65 -9.55 15.37
CA TYR A 404 2.97 -9.38 14.10
C TYR A 404 2.52 -7.93 13.95
N SER A 405 3.05 -7.25 12.93
CA SER A 405 2.66 -5.88 12.57
C SER A 405 1.74 -5.92 11.36
N ILE A 406 0.57 -5.31 11.48
CA ILE A 406 -0.49 -5.32 10.47
C ILE A 406 -0.80 -3.89 10.04
N LYS A 407 -0.90 -3.69 8.72
CA LYS A 407 -1.18 -2.40 8.12
C LYS A 407 -2.08 -2.56 6.90
N ALA A 408 -3.14 -1.76 6.84
CA ALA A 408 -3.89 -1.53 5.61
C ALA A 408 -3.41 -0.22 4.96
N GLU A 409 -3.46 -0.13 3.63
CA GLU A 409 -3.14 1.07 2.84
C GLU A 409 -3.96 1.12 1.55
N LEU A 410 -4.13 2.28 0.92
CA LEU A 410 -4.60 2.33 -0.47
C LEU A 410 -3.57 1.64 -1.39
N PRO A 411 -3.98 0.83 -2.38
CA PRO A 411 -3.03 0.25 -3.33
C PRO A 411 -2.19 1.31 -4.05
N ALA A 412 -0.92 0.98 -4.31
CA ALA A 412 0.04 1.92 -4.91
C ALA A 412 -0.37 2.43 -6.32
N GLY A 413 -1.17 1.64 -7.05
CA GLY A 413 -1.73 2.01 -8.36
C GLY A 413 -2.97 2.90 -8.31
N GLY A 414 -3.42 3.30 -7.11
CA GLY A 414 -4.73 3.91 -6.88
C GLY A 414 -5.81 2.86 -6.58
N GLY A 415 -7.05 3.31 -6.49
CA GLY A 415 -8.20 2.46 -6.14
C GLY A 415 -9.37 3.29 -5.62
N LEU A 416 -10.52 2.65 -5.44
CA LEU A 416 -11.67 3.28 -4.79
C LEU A 416 -11.36 3.47 -3.30
N SER A 417 -11.12 4.71 -2.88
CA SER A 417 -10.71 4.99 -1.51
C SER A 417 -11.86 4.83 -0.52
N GLY A 418 -11.60 4.16 0.60
CA GLY A 418 -12.53 4.04 1.72
C GLY A 418 -11.77 3.72 3.01
N SER A 419 -12.49 3.75 4.13
CA SER A 419 -11.88 3.39 5.42
C SER A 419 -11.63 1.89 5.47
N THR A 420 -10.44 1.48 5.89
CA THR A 420 -10.09 0.08 6.14
C THR A 420 -9.32 0.01 7.45
N MET A 421 -10.02 -0.35 8.52
CA MET A 421 -9.46 -0.59 9.84
C MET A 421 -8.98 -2.03 9.94
N VAL A 422 -7.93 -2.24 10.72
CA VAL A 422 -7.45 -3.59 11.05
C VAL A 422 -7.59 -3.88 12.54
N SER A 423 -8.04 -5.09 12.87
CA SER A 423 -8.11 -5.62 14.24
C SER A 423 -7.63 -7.07 14.26
N ILE A 424 -7.13 -7.52 15.41
CA ILE A 424 -6.68 -8.90 15.63
C ILE A 424 -7.57 -9.52 16.69
N TYR A 425 -8.02 -10.74 16.44
CA TYR A 425 -8.79 -11.57 17.38
C TYR A 425 -8.06 -12.87 17.66
N ASP A 426 -8.25 -13.42 18.86
CA ASP A 426 -7.94 -14.82 19.13
C ASP A 426 -9.03 -15.76 18.56
N ALA A 427 -8.81 -17.07 18.69
CA ALA A 427 -9.71 -18.08 18.16
C ALA A 427 -11.13 -18.10 18.80
N SER A 428 -11.34 -17.46 19.95
CA SER A 428 -12.67 -17.33 20.56
C SER A 428 -13.40 -16.06 20.13
N GLY A 429 -12.75 -15.18 19.36
CA GLY A 429 -13.32 -13.92 18.89
C GLY A 429 -13.12 -12.75 19.84
N ARG A 430 -12.16 -12.84 20.77
CA ARG A 430 -11.77 -11.70 21.63
C ARG A 430 -10.71 -10.86 20.94
N LYS A 431 -10.93 -9.54 20.90
CA LYS A 431 -9.97 -8.58 20.33
C LYS A 431 -8.69 -8.53 21.17
N ILE A 432 -7.56 -8.67 20.51
CA ILE A 432 -6.21 -8.61 21.09
C ILE A 432 -5.60 -7.23 20.89
N ALA A 433 -5.74 -6.69 19.69
CA ALA A 433 -5.28 -5.36 19.32
C ALA A 433 -6.07 -4.86 18.10
N GLY A 434 -6.01 -3.56 17.81
CA GLY A 434 -6.64 -3.00 16.63
C GLY A 434 -6.31 -1.53 16.44
N SER A 435 -6.74 -1.02 15.29
CA SER A 435 -6.66 0.40 14.95
C SER A 435 -7.63 1.20 15.81
N ASP A 436 -7.30 2.46 16.08
CA ASP A 436 -8.12 3.39 16.87
C ASP A 436 -9.13 4.20 16.03
N GLY A 437 -9.09 4.06 14.70
CA GLY A 437 -9.96 4.81 13.78
C GLY A 437 -9.49 6.24 13.47
N SER A 438 -8.33 6.67 13.96
CA SER A 438 -7.80 8.02 13.75
C SER A 438 -7.38 8.31 12.29
N SER A 439 -7.16 7.27 11.49
CA SER A 439 -6.78 7.36 10.10
C SER A 439 -7.72 6.52 9.23
N ARG A 440 -7.80 6.84 7.93
CA ARG A 440 -8.61 6.08 6.98
C ARG A 440 -8.11 4.64 6.80
N TYR A 441 -6.81 4.43 6.91
CA TYR A 441 -6.19 3.12 6.76
C TYR A 441 -5.46 2.73 8.04
N GLY A 442 -6.01 1.73 8.71
CA GLY A 442 -5.61 1.31 10.04
C GLY A 442 -4.27 0.58 10.07
N GLN A 443 -3.62 0.65 11.22
CA GLN A 443 -2.43 -0.12 11.54
C GLN A 443 -2.46 -0.56 13.01
N THR A 444 -1.88 -1.72 13.30
CA THR A 444 -1.76 -2.24 14.66
C THR A 444 -0.64 -3.28 14.74
N SER A 445 -0.25 -3.67 15.95
CA SER A 445 0.73 -4.73 16.18
C SER A 445 0.43 -5.49 17.46
N PHE A 446 0.78 -6.78 17.51
CA PHE A 446 0.71 -7.56 18.74
C PHE A 446 1.87 -8.56 18.84
N THR A 447 2.31 -8.84 20.06
CA THR A 447 3.20 -9.96 20.36
C THR A 447 2.35 -11.14 20.81
N ALA A 448 2.46 -12.29 20.13
CA ALA A 448 1.62 -13.45 20.41
C ALA A 448 2.00 -14.07 21.76
N PRO A 449 1.09 -14.12 22.75
CA PRO A 449 1.40 -14.70 24.07
C PRO A 449 1.51 -16.24 24.03
N ALA A 450 0.90 -16.88 23.04
CA ALA A 450 0.94 -18.33 22.84
C ALA A 450 0.86 -18.66 21.34
N SER A 451 1.47 -19.77 20.94
CA SER A 451 1.39 -20.27 19.56
C SER A 451 -0.02 -20.78 19.27
N GLY A 452 -0.57 -20.46 18.11
CA GLY A 452 -1.91 -20.87 17.71
C GLY A 452 -2.57 -19.93 16.71
N PRO A 453 -3.83 -20.18 16.35
CA PRO A 453 -4.55 -19.39 15.37
C PRO A 453 -5.00 -18.04 15.95
N TYR A 454 -4.71 -16.97 15.21
CA TYR A 454 -5.26 -15.63 15.39
C TYR A 454 -5.85 -15.14 14.06
N PHE A 455 -6.72 -14.14 14.12
CA PHE A 455 -7.51 -13.70 12.99
C PHE A 455 -7.40 -12.19 12.83
N VAL A 456 -6.91 -11.77 11.66
CA VAL A 456 -6.86 -10.36 11.28
C VAL A 456 -8.16 -10.02 10.57
N LEU A 457 -8.91 -9.08 11.13
CA LEU A 457 -10.08 -8.46 10.53
C LEU A 457 -9.64 -7.20 9.77
N ALA A 458 -10.00 -7.09 8.49
CA ALA A 458 -10.06 -5.84 7.76
C ALA A 458 -11.54 -5.43 7.57
N SER A 459 -11.92 -4.22 8.00
CA SER A 459 -13.31 -3.74 7.98
C SER A 459 -13.40 -2.23 7.82
N SER A 460 -14.57 -1.71 7.44
CA SER A 460 -14.74 -0.26 7.24
C SER A 460 -14.94 0.52 8.56
N TRP A 461 -15.11 -0.21 9.67
CA TRP A 461 -15.24 0.28 11.04
C TRP A 461 -14.16 -0.30 11.96
N VAL A 462 -13.97 0.32 13.13
CA VAL A 462 -13.11 -0.22 14.19
C VAL A 462 -13.76 -1.47 14.77
N GLY A 463 -13.06 -2.61 14.73
CA GLY A 463 -13.57 -3.88 15.24
C GLY A 463 -13.96 -3.83 16.72
N ALA A 464 -15.06 -4.50 17.07
CA ALA A 464 -15.57 -4.60 18.44
C ALA A 464 -14.64 -5.41 19.36
N ASP A 465 -14.77 -5.27 20.67
CA ASP A 465 -13.93 -6.02 21.62
C ASP A 465 -14.21 -7.54 21.63
N GLN A 466 -15.39 -7.95 21.15
CA GLN A 466 -15.83 -9.33 21.01
C GLN A 466 -16.62 -9.49 19.71
N VAL A 467 -16.37 -10.59 18.99
CA VAL A 467 -17.16 -11.04 17.82
C VAL A 467 -17.45 -12.53 17.97
N LYS A 468 -18.59 -13.01 17.44
CA LYS A 468 -18.82 -14.47 17.42
C LYS A 468 -18.08 -15.10 16.23
N PRO A 469 -17.50 -16.31 16.39
CA PRO A 469 -16.74 -16.92 15.31
C PRO A 469 -17.50 -17.18 14.00
N ASP A 470 -18.83 -17.31 14.05
CA ASP A 470 -19.73 -17.60 12.93
C ASP A 470 -20.62 -16.42 12.51
N GLU A 471 -20.39 -15.21 13.05
CA GLU A 471 -21.18 -14.04 12.74
C GLU A 471 -20.83 -13.48 11.35
N LEU A 472 -21.80 -13.55 10.44
CA LEU A 472 -21.73 -12.92 9.13
C LEU A 472 -22.00 -11.42 9.27
N THR A 473 -21.10 -10.60 8.76
CA THR A 473 -21.33 -9.17 8.54
C THR A 473 -21.63 -9.00 7.06
N ILE A 474 -22.93 -8.94 6.70
CA ILE A 474 -23.37 -8.73 5.31
C ILE A 474 -24.32 -7.55 5.29
N SER A 475 -24.08 -6.58 4.42
CA SER A 475 -25.08 -5.59 4.03
C SER A 475 -25.68 -5.99 2.68
N LEU A 476 -27.02 -6.03 2.58
CA LEU A 476 -27.71 -6.33 1.32
C LEU A 476 -28.08 -5.02 0.61
N GLY A 477 -27.69 -4.88 -0.66
CA GLY A 477 -28.10 -3.78 -1.54
C GLY A 477 -29.60 -3.79 -1.83
N GLY A 478 -30.17 -2.61 -2.13
CA GLY A 478 -31.60 -2.42 -2.38
C GLY A 478 -31.90 -1.97 -3.82
N SER A 479 -33.04 -2.40 -4.36
CA SER A 479 -33.55 -2.02 -5.69
C SER A 479 -34.46 -0.78 -5.63
N THR A 480 -34.35 0.13 -6.60
CA THR A 480 -35.35 1.20 -6.83
C THR A 480 -35.64 1.32 -8.32
N VAL A 481 -36.93 1.30 -8.67
CA VAL A 481 -37.43 1.57 -10.03
C VAL A 481 -37.83 3.05 -10.12
N ILE A 482 -37.28 3.78 -11.10
CA ILE A 482 -37.66 5.18 -11.38
C ILE A 482 -38.04 5.33 -12.86
N GLY A 483 -39.34 5.35 -13.16
CA GLY A 483 -39.88 5.90 -14.43
C GLY A 483 -39.84 4.99 -15.68
N SER A 484 -40.25 5.55 -16.83
CA SER A 484 -40.41 4.86 -18.13
C SER A 484 -39.23 5.02 -19.11
N GLU A 485 -38.17 5.75 -18.72
CA GLU A 485 -36.96 5.99 -19.54
C GLU A 485 -35.71 5.27 -18.99
N TYR A 486 -35.84 4.62 -17.83
CA TYR A 486 -34.74 4.07 -17.07
C TYR A 486 -35.23 2.90 -16.20
N SER A 487 -34.46 1.81 -16.16
CA SER A 487 -34.67 0.73 -15.19
C SER A 487 -33.34 0.25 -14.64
N SER A 488 -33.17 0.30 -13.33
CA SER A 488 -31.99 -0.21 -12.64
C SER A 488 -32.35 -1.28 -11.62
N SER A 489 -31.56 -2.35 -11.59
CA SER A 489 -31.49 -3.29 -10.47
C SER A 489 -30.08 -3.19 -9.89
N PHE A 490 -29.97 -2.71 -8.65
CA PHE A 490 -28.69 -2.59 -7.95
C PHE A 490 -28.65 -3.60 -6.80
N ASP A 491 -27.69 -4.53 -6.86
CA ASP A 491 -27.25 -5.30 -5.69
C ASP A 491 -25.91 -4.74 -5.14
N ARG A 492 -25.42 -3.61 -5.68
CA ARG A 492 -24.13 -3.04 -5.27
C ARG A 492 -24.17 -2.41 -3.88
N VAL A 493 -23.22 -2.80 -3.04
CA VAL A 493 -23.03 -2.29 -1.67
C VAL A 493 -21.75 -1.48 -1.65
N GLY A 494 -21.74 -0.27 -1.08
CA GLY A 494 -20.55 0.59 -1.05
C GLY A 494 -19.32 -0.16 -0.54
N GLY A 495 -18.12 0.06 -1.09
CA GLY A 495 -16.89 -0.73 -0.88
C GLY A 495 -15.62 0.02 -1.27
N SER A 496 -14.45 -0.52 -0.95
CA SER A 496 -13.15 0.16 -1.15
C SER A 496 -11.96 -0.78 -1.31
N ASP A 497 -10.96 -0.36 -2.08
CA ASP A 497 -9.72 -1.10 -2.27
C ASP A 497 -8.73 -0.89 -1.11
N TYR A 498 -8.02 -1.96 -0.74
CA TYR A 498 -6.92 -1.90 0.22
C TYR A 498 -5.78 -2.89 -0.09
N THR A 499 -4.59 -2.56 0.38
CA THR A 499 -3.45 -3.46 0.49
C THR A 499 -3.23 -3.80 1.95
N LEU A 500 -3.34 -5.08 2.31
CA LEU A 500 -2.98 -5.60 3.62
C LEU A 500 -1.53 -6.06 3.63
N SER A 501 -0.74 -5.56 4.56
CA SER A 501 0.60 -6.06 4.86
C SER A 501 0.63 -6.61 6.28
N ILE A 502 1.15 -7.83 6.42
CA ILE A 502 1.43 -8.45 7.72
C ILE A 502 2.91 -8.82 7.76
N THR A 503 3.61 -8.37 8.80
CA THR A 503 5.03 -8.70 9.03
C THR A 503 5.17 -9.49 10.31
N ASP A 504 5.71 -10.69 10.22
CA ASP A 504 6.09 -11.56 11.34
C ASP A 504 7.55 -11.28 11.72
N THR A 505 7.76 -10.84 12.96
CA THR A 505 9.09 -10.58 13.52
C THR A 505 9.33 -11.50 14.71
N ALA A 506 10.30 -12.41 14.57
CA ALA A 506 10.75 -13.27 15.66
C ALA A 506 11.35 -12.44 16.81
N PRO A 507 11.24 -12.90 18.07
CA PRO A 507 11.91 -12.25 19.18
C PRO A 507 13.44 -12.30 19.01
N PRO A 508 14.20 -11.31 19.51
CA PRO A 508 15.65 -11.34 19.50
C PRO A 508 16.18 -12.59 20.22
N ILE A 509 17.25 -13.17 19.68
CA ILE A 509 17.91 -14.33 20.29
C ILE A 509 18.57 -13.90 21.61
N GLN A 510 18.24 -14.60 22.69
CA GLN A 510 18.78 -14.37 24.04
C GLN A 510 19.57 -15.59 24.51
N LEU A 511 20.88 -15.47 24.66
CA LEU A 511 21.71 -16.56 25.18
C LEU A 511 22.19 -16.25 26.59
N GLY A 512 22.16 -17.26 27.46
CA GLY A 512 22.75 -17.19 28.79
C GLY A 512 24.28 -17.35 28.72
N PRO A 513 24.97 -17.31 29.87
CA PRO A 513 26.41 -17.59 29.91
C PRO A 513 26.69 -19.03 29.46
N HIS A 514 27.76 -19.22 28.68
CA HIS A 514 28.22 -20.52 28.17
C HIS A 514 27.16 -21.30 27.36
N PRO A 515 26.64 -20.74 26.24
CA PRO A 515 25.75 -21.49 25.38
C PRO A 515 26.47 -22.67 24.73
N VAL A 516 25.74 -23.76 24.51
CA VAL A 516 26.16 -24.85 23.63
C VAL A 516 25.43 -24.71 22.30
N TYR A 517 26.16 -24.85 21.20
CA TYR A 517 25.62 -24.83 19.86
C TYR A 517 25.48 -26.25 19.35
N LEU A 518 24.34 -26.54 18.77
CA LEU A 518 23.86 -27.88 18.48
C LEU A 518 23.37 -27.93 17.05
N ASP A 519 23.84 -28.95 16.35
CA ASP A 519 23.44 -29.25 15.00
C ASP A 519 22.51 -30.47 15.02
N PHE A 520 21.24 -30.25 14.68
CA PHE A 520 20.24 -31.29 14.58
C PHE A 520 20.03 -31.74 13.11
N GLY A 521 21.04 -31.56 12.27
CA GLY A 521 21.02 -31.91 10.85
C GLY A 521 20.03 -31.03 10.07
N PRO A 522 19.11 -31.64 9.28
CA PRO A 522 18.08 -30.90 8.55
C PRO A 522 17.13 -30.06 9.42
N ALA A 523 17.11 -30.27 10.74
CA ALA A 523 16.37 -29.41 11.68
C ALA A 523 17.12 -28.12 12.06
N GLY A 524 18.33 -27.93 11.54
CA GLY A 524 19.10 -26.70 11.57
C GLY A 524 20.04 -26.56 12.78
N LEU A 525 20.58 -25.35 12.90
CA LEU A 525 21.49 -24.91 13.96
C LEU A 525 20.71 -24.30 15.13
N TRP A 526 20.99 -24.77 16.33
CA TRP A 526 20.38 -24.34 17.57
C TRP A 526 21.42 -23.92 18.61
N ALA A 527 21.05 -23.01 19.50
CA ALA A 527 21.77 -22.72 20.71
C ALA A 527 20.95 -23.15 21.92
N TRP A 528 21.60 -23.69 22.94
CA TRP A 528 20.99 -23.99 24.22
C TRP A 528 21.73 -23.30 25.35
N SER A 529 20.99 -22.71 26.28
CA SER A 529 21.52 -22.23 27.56
C SER A 529 20.55 -22.58 28.69
N ALA A 530 21.07 -22.72 29.91
CA ALA A 530 20.24 -23.07 31.07
C ALA A 530 19.16 -22.02 31.37
N GLU A 531 19.41 -20.75 31.06
CA GLU A 531 18.51 -19.63 31.35
C GLU A 531 17.38 -19.49 30.31
N TYR A 532 17.69 -19.64 29.02
CA TYR A 532 16.74 -19.37 27.94
C TYR A 532 16.33 -20.60 27.12
N GLY A 533 16.81 -21.79 27.48
CA GLY A 533 16.49 -23.03 26.78
C GLY A 533 17.04 -23.07 25.36
N TYR A 534 16.35 -23.80 24.47
CA TYR A 534 16.70 -23.97 23.06
C TYR A 534 16.20 -22.79 22.22
N GLN A 535 17.06 -22.23 21.37
CA GLN A 535 16.73 -21.20 20.39
C GLN A 535 17.36 -21.54 19.05
N GLN A 536 16.55 -21.56 17.99
CA GLN A 536 17.03 -21.85 16.65
C GLN A 536 17.76 -20.62 16.10
N LEU A 537 19.01 -20.80 15.66
CA LEU A 537 19.81 -19.74 15.04
C LEU A 537 19.72 -19.76 13.51
N SER A 538 19.51 -20.93 12.91
CA SER A 538 19.35 -21.10 11.47
C SER A 538 18.59 -22.40 11.17
N THR A 539 17.87 -22.43 10.07
CA THR A 539 17.27 -23.65 9.51
C THR A 539 18.26 -24.46 8.66
N SER A 540 19.43 -23.89 8.34
CA SER A 540 20.49 -24.58 7.60
C SER A 540 21.23 -25.59 8.46
N ASP A 541 21.60 -26.71 7.82
CA ASP A 541 22.40 -27.80 8.38
C ASP A 541 23.90 -27.44 8.31
N PRO A 542 24.59 -27.22 9.44
CA PRO A 542 26.03 -26.93 9.45
C PRO A 542 26.88 -28.20 9.32
N GLU A 543 27.91 -28.16 8.47
CA GLU A 543 28.90 -29.26 8.33
C GLU A 543 29.94 -29.23 9.47
N GLY A 544 30.25 -28.04 10.00
CA GLY A 544 31.23 -27.85 11.08
C GLY A 544 30.95 -26.61 11.94
N MET A 545 31.36 -26.67 13.22
CA MET A 545 31.18 -25.57 14.17
C MET A 545 32.36 -25.46 15.15
N VAL A 546 32.83 -24.24 15.40
CA VAL A 546 33.79 -23.95 16.47
C VAL A 546 33.44 -22.65 17.20
N VAL A 547 33.65 -22.60 18.51
CA VAL A 547 33.39 -21.40 19.32
C VAL A 547 34.70 -20.71 19.68
N GLY A 548 34.79 -19.42 19.37
CA GLY A 548 35.92 -18.57 19.72
C GLY A 548 35.96 -18.18 21.18
N THR A 549 37.17 -17.80 21.65
CA THR A 549 37.38 -17.29 23.01
C THR A 549 36.65 -15.97 23.28
N ASP A 550 36.30 -15.23 22.23
CA ASP A 550 35.47 -14.02 22.30
C ASP A 550 33.96 -14.32 22.38
N GLY A 551 33.56 -15.59 22.29
CA GLY A 551 32.16 -16.03 22.27
C GLY A 551 31.52 -16.09 20.89
N SER A 552 32.25 -15.78 19.82
CA SER A 552 31.77 -15.95 18.45
C SER A 552 31.57 -17.42 18.11
N LEU A 553 30.46 -17.75 17.45
CA LEU A 553 30.31 -19.03 16.79
C LEU A 553 30.80 -18.90 15.35
N TYR A 554 31.69 -19.80 14.93
CA TYR A 554 32.05 -19.96 13.53
C TYR A 554 31.38 -21.21 12.99
N ILE A 555 30.67 -21.07 11.88
CA ILE A 555 29.85 -22.09 11.26
C ILE A 555 30.34 -22.32 9.84
N ASP A 556 30.51 -23.56 9.48
CA ASP A 556 30.62 -24.00 8.11
C ASP A 556 29.25 -24.54 7.66
N PHE A 557 28.64 -23.87 6.69
CA PHE A 557 27.39 -24.31 6.05
C PHE A 557 27.66 -25.02 4.72
N GLY A 558 28.82 -25.67 4.61
CA GLY A 558 29.26 -26.42 3.45
C GLY A 558 29.41 -25.52 2.23
N SER A 559 28.65 -25.84 1.18
CA SER A 559 28.63 -25.03 -0.06
C SER A 559 28.19 -23.56 0.13
N ALA A 560 27.52 -23.22 1.24
CA ALA A 560 27.17 -21.84 1.58
C ALA A 560 28.30 -21.08 2.29
N GLY A 561 29.43 -21.73 2.54
CA GLY A 561 30.66 -21.14 3.04
C GLY A 561 30.77 -21.03 4.56
N VAL A 562 31.79 -20.30 5.00
CA VAL A 562 32.14 -20.04 6.40
C VAL A 562 31.53 -18.75 6.89
N TRP A 563 30.84 -18.81 8.02
CA TRP A 563 30.15 -17.70 8.66
C TRP A 563 30.59 -17.52 10.10
N ARG A 564 30.56 -16.28 10.58
CA ARG A 564 30.66 -15.93 11.99
C ARG A 564 29.30 -15.45 12.48
N TRP A 565 28.87 -15.92 13.63
CA TRP A 565 27.67 -15.45 14.31
C TRP A 565 27.99 -14.92 15.70
N THR A 566 27.36 -13.80 16.05
CA THR A 566 27.33 -13.27 17.42
C THR A 566 25.91 -12.81 17.75
N GLN A 567 25.55 -12.85 19.03
CA GLN A 567 24.22 -12.40 19.47
C GLN A 567 23.95 -10.92 19.13
N SER A 568 24.98 -10.07 19.15
CA SER A 568 24.84 -8.62 18.91
C SER A 568 24.88 -8.21 17.45
N ALA A 569 25.63 -8.91 16.59
CA ALA A 569 25.82 -8.54 15.19
C ALA A 569 25.15 -9.50 14.19
N GLY A 570 24.64 -10.65 14.63
CA GLY A 570 24.11 -11.68 13.74
C GLY A 570 25.20 -12.36 12.90
N TYR A 571 24.82 -12.81 11.71
CA TYR A 571 25.70 -13.54 10.79
C TYR A 571 26.57 -12.61 9.93
N GLN A 572 27.84 -13.00 9.76
CA GLN A 572 28.82 -12.38 8.89
C GLN A 572 29.51 -13.45 8.05
N LEU A 573 29.41 -13.36 6.73
CA LEU A 573 30.15 -14.24 5.82
C LEU A 573 31.65 -13.93 5.93
N ILE A 574 32.46 -14.96 6.20
CA ILE A 574 33.93 -14.88 6.19
C ILE A 574 34.47 -15.31 4.82
N SER A 575 33.97 -16.42 4.28
CA SER A 575 34.42 -17.00 3.01
C SER A 575 33.27 -17.77 2.35
N ALA A 576 33.16 -17.70 1.03
CA ALA A 576 32.22 -18.53 0.28
C ALA A 576 32.75 -19.97 0.01
N ALA A 577 33.99 -20.27 0.40
CA ALA A 577 34.57 -21.60 0.26
C ALA A 577 34.14 -22.53 1.41
N ASN A 578 34.04 -23.83 1.10
CA ASN A 578 33.77 -24.89 2.08
C ASN A 578 35.12 -25.38 2.68
N PRO A 579 35.40 -25.15 3.97
CA PRO A 579 36.60 -25.67 4.63
C PRO A 579 36.46 -27.16 4.98
N GLU A 580 37.56 -27.90 4.98
CA GLU A 580 37.60 -29.29 5.49
C GLU A 580 37.79 -29.32 7.02
N GLY A 581 38.33 -28.23 7.60
CA GLY A 581 38.57 -28.10 9.03
C GLY A 581 38.59 -26.66 9.53
N MET A 582 38.18 -26.46 10.79
CA MET A 582 38.19 -25.16 11.45
C MET A 582 38.76 -25.26 12.87
N ALA A 583 39.54 -24.27 13.28
CA ALA A 583 39.99 -24.13 14.66
C ALA A 583 39.95 -22.67 15.11
N ALA A 584 39.23 -22.38 16.19
CA ALA A 584 39.14 -21.02 16.73
C ALA A 584 40.41 -20.66 17.52
N GLY A 585 41.07 -19.58 17.13
CA GLY A 585 42.25 -19.05 17.79
C GLY A 585 41.92 -18.06 18.91
N VAL A 586 42.94 -17.28 19.30
CA VAL A 586 42.79 -16.22 20.31
C VAL A 586 42.03 -15.01 19.75
N GLY A 587 41.16 -14.43 20.58
CA GLY A 587 40.32 -13.30 20.19
C GLY A 587 39.38 -13.68 19.04
N THR A 588 39.44 -12.91 17.95
CA THR A 588 38.64 -13.12 16.73
C THR A 588 39.37 -13.97 15.68
N SER A 589 40.46 -14.66 16.03
CA SER A 589 41.22 -15.42 15.03
C SER A 589 40.54 -16.74 14.70
N LEU A 590 40.51 -17.13 13.41
CA LEU A 590 40.00 -18.43 12.97
C LEU A 590 41.00 -19.05 11.98
N PHE A 591 41.42 -20.28 12.24
CA PHE A 591 42.20 -21.07 11.30
C PHE A 591 41.27 -21.93 10.46
N LEU A 592 41.48 -21.90 9.15
CA LEU A 592 40.65 -22.57 8.15
C LEU A 592 41.52 -23.44 7.29
N ASP A 593 41.17 -24.70 7.23
CA ASP A 593 41.72 -25.66 6.30
C ASP A 593 40.78 -25.71 5.08
N PHE A 594 41.27 -25.29 3.92
CA PHE A 594 40.53 -25.38 2.66
C PHE A 594 41.02 -26.57 1.81
N GLY A 595 41.47 -27.64 2.46
CA GLY A 595 41.93 -28.87 1.84
C GLY A 595 43.14 -28.61 0.94
N PRO A 596 43.10 -29.03 -0.34
CA PRO A 596 44.17 -28.79 -1.31
C PRO A 596 44.54 -27.30 -1.54
N TYR A 597 43.71 -26.35 -1.09
CA TYR A 597 43.99 -24.91 -1.15
C TYR A 597 44.74 -24.39 0.07
N GLY A 598 45.09 -25.27 0.99
CA GLY A 598 45.99 -25.05 2.12
C GLY A 598 45.32 -24.46 3.36
N LEU A 599 46.17 -24.10 4.31
CA LEU A 599 45.80 -23.60 5.62
C LEU A 599 45.85 -22.06 5.67
N TRP A 600 44.76 -21.47 6.16
CA TRP A 600 44.53 -20.03 6.19
C TRP A 600 44.22 -19.54 7.61
N LEU A 601 44.52 -18.27 7.86
CA LEU A 601 44.20 -17.54 9.08
C LEU A 601 43.30 -16.36 8.73
N TRP A 602 42.13 -16.31 9.36
CA TRP A 602 41.29 -15.13 9.45
C TRP A 602 41.65 -14.35 10.71
N ASN A 603 41.94 -13.06 10.59
CA ASN A 603 42.38 -12.20 11.69
C ASN A 603 41.31 -11.20 12.19
N GLY A 604 40.04 -11.41 11.84
CA GLY A 604 38.96 -10.45 12.08
C GLY A 604 38.70 -9.47 10.94
N ALA A 605 39.72 -9.18 10.11
CA ALA A 605 39.63 -8.23 9.00
C ALA A 605 39.76 -8.89 7.62
N GLY A 606 40.51 -9.99 7.52
CA GLY A 606 40.70 -10.69 6.26
C GLY A 606 41.38 -12.05 6.41
N LEU A 607 41.43 -12.79 5.31
CA LEU A 607 42.07 -14.10 5.21
C LEU A 607 43.51 -13.97 4.71
N GLN A 608 44.41 -14.72 5.34
CA GLN A 608 45.81 -14.85 4.96
C GLN A 608 46.18 -16.34 4.88
N GLN A 609 46.69 -16.78 3.73
CA GLN A 609 47.23 -18.13 3.60
C GLN A 609 48.50 -18.26 4.44
N LEU A 610 48.57 -19.26 5.31
CA LEU A 610 49.76 -19.58 6.10
C LEU A 610 50.70 -20.52 5.33
N ILE A 611 50.13 -21.52 4.66
CA ILE A 611 50.85 -22.50 3.86
C ILE A 611 49.92 -23.14 2.83
N ALA A 612 50.45 -23.57 1.68
CA ALA A 612 49.70 -24.23 0.62
C ALA A 612 49.50 -25.75 0.84
N ALA A 613 50.06 -26.31 1.92
CA ALA A 613 49.91 -27.72 2.25
C ALA A 613 48.53 -27.96 2.89
N ASP A 614 47.96 -29.10 2.55
CA ASP A 614 46.67 -29.65 2.99
C ASP A 614 46.84 -30.38 4.34
N PRO A 615 46.35 -29.81 5.46
CA PRO A 615 46.30 -30.48 6.75
C PRO A 615 45.30 -31.66 6.78
N GLU A 616 45.58 -32.68 7.58
CA GLU A 616 44.57 -33.70 7.95
C GLU A 616 43.84 -33.34 9.27
N GLY A 617 44.37 -32.36 10.01
CA GLY A 617 43.80 -31.91 11.28
C GLY A 617 44.47 -30.66 11.85
N ILE A 618 43.67 -29.78 12.44
CA ILE A 618 44.15 -28.53 13.05
C ILE A 618 43.59 -28.34 14.46
N ALA A 619 44.42 -27.82 15.36
CA ALA A 619 44.01 -27.51 16.73
C ALA A 619 44.73 -26.26 17.26
N ALA A 620 43.97 -25.22 17.55
CA ALA A 620 44.49 -23.96 18.06
C ALA A 620 44.60 -23.96 19.58
N ALA A 621 45.65 -23.34 20.11
CA ALA A 621 45.92 -23.23 21.52
C ALA A 621 45.67 -21.83 22.09
N PRO A 622 45.35 -21.71 23.40
CA PRO A 622 45.10 -20.41 24.04
C PRO A 622 46.31 -19.46 24.03
N ASP A 623 47.52 -19.97 23.81
CA ASP A 623 48.75 -19.16 23.68
C ASP A 623 48.97 -18.58 22.26
N GLY A 624 48.03 -18.83 21.34
CA GLY A 624 48.11 -18.40 19.94
C GLY A 624 48.89 -19.35 19.04
N SER A 625 49.37 -20.48 19.55
CA SER A 625 49.97 -21.53 18.73
C SER A 625 48.91 -22.32 17.97
N LEU A 626 49.28 -22.88 16.83
CA LEU A 626 48.47 -23.84 16.08
C LEU A 626 49.23 -25.15 15.97
N TYR A 627 48.57 -26.27 16.27
CA TYR A 627 49.10 -27.60 16.03
C TYR A 627 48.42 -28.16 14.79
N VAL A 628 49.24 -28.65 13.86
CA VAL A 628 48.79 -29.05 12.53
C VAL A 628 49.31 -30.43 12.21
N ASP A 629 48.39 -31.30 11.88
CA ASP A 629 48.66 -32.59 11.30
C ASP A 629 48.77 -32.44 9.78
N PHE A 630 49.93 -32.77 9.20
CA PHE A 630 50.12 -32.84 7.75
C PHE A 630 50.19 -34.29 7.27
N GLY A 631 49.43 -35.18 7.90
CA GLY A 631 49.32 -36.58 7.55
C GLY A 631 50.64 -37.31 7.71
N SER A 632 51.08 -37.97 6.64
CA SER A 632 52.38 -38.65 6.59
C SER A 632 53.61 -37.74 6.83
N PHE A 633 53.43 -36.41 6.79
CA PHE A 633 54.48 -35.44 7.14
C PHE A 633 54.51 -35.08 8.64
N GLY A 634 53.62 -35.67 9.44
CA GLY A 634 53.63 -35.66 10.89
C GLY A 634 53.00 -34.44 11.53
N LEU A 635 53.21 -34.28 12.84
CA LEU A 635 52.67 -33.20 13.66
C LEU A 635 53.61 -32.00 13.71
N TRP A 636 53.07 -30.82 13.44
CA TRP A 636 53.78 -29.54 13.42
C TRP A 636 53.16 -28.55 14.39
N ARG A 637 53.96 -27.59 14.85
CA ARG A 637 53.54 -26.43 15.64
C ARG A 637 53.86 -25.16 14.88
N TRP A 638 52.87 -24.30 14.72
CA TRP A 638 53.01 -22.96 14.17
C TRP A 638 52.85 -21.90 15.25
N THR A 639 53.63 -20.83 15.14
CA THR A 639 53.44 -19.59 15.91
C THR A 639 53.68 -18.39 15.01
N ALA A 640 53.00 -17.27 15.29
CA ALA A 640 53.14 -16.05 14.48
C ALA A 640 54.59 -15.53 14.40
N GLY A 641 55.38 -15.67 15.47
CA GLY A 641 56.78 -15.24 15.49
C GLY A 641 57.80 -16.29 15.04
N GLY A 642 57.45 -17.58 15.06
CA GLY A 642 58.38 -18.69 14.84
C GLY A 642 58.13 -19.53 13.59
N GLY A 643 57.01 -19.33 12.90
CA GLY A 643 56.61 -20.15 11.75
C GLY A 643 56.32 -21.61 12.14
N PHE A 644 56.32 -22.49 11.14
CA PHE A 644 56.09 -23.93 11.31
C PHE A 644 57.35 -24.67 11.79
N GLN A 645 57.20 -25.50 12.81
CA GLN A 645 58.24 -26.38 13.36
C GLN A 645 57.69 -27.79 13.54
N GLN A 646 58.34 -28.79 12.95
CA GLN A 646 57.93 -30.19 13.09
C GLN A 646 58.22 -30.66 14.52
N LEU A 647 57.21 -31.24 15.18
CA LEU A 647 57.34 -31.85 16.50
C LEU A 647 57.74 -33.32 16.41
N ILE A 648 57.12 -34.06 15.49
CA ILE A 648 57.39 -35.48 15.25
C ILE A 648 56.91 -35.88 13.84
N ALA A 649 57.56 -36.89 13.25
CA ALA A 649 57.23 -37.40 11.92
C ALA A 649 56.06 -38.42 11.90
N ALA A 650 55.54 -38.82 13.06
CA ALA A 650 54.40 -39.73 13.15
C ALA A 650 53.11 -38.99 12.77
N ASN A 651 52.22 -39.65 12.01
CA ASN A 651 50.91 -39.14 11.63
C ASN A 651 49.92 -39.27 12.82
N PRO A 652 49.46 -38.17 13.43
CA PRO A 652 48.30 -38.19 14.32
C PRO A 652 47.04 -38.72 13.63
N GLU A 653 46.07 -39.19 14.42
CA GLU A 653 44.68 -39.35 13.97
C GLU A 653 43.79 -38.24 14.57
N ARG A 654 44.17 -37.69 15.73
CA ARG A 654 43.42 -36.63 16.43
C ARG A 654 44.35 -35.77 17.30
N ILE A 655 44.01 -34.50 17.44
CA ILE A 655 44.71 -33.54 18.32
C ILE A 655 43.66 -32.86 19.23
N ALA A 656 43.95 -32.79 20.53
CA ALA A 656 43.14 -32.03 21.49
C ALA A 656 44.03 -31.16 22.37
N ILE A 657 43.63 -29.90 22.57
CA ILE A 657 44.43 -28.92 23.32
C ILE A 657 43.83 -28.68 24.70
N ALA A 658 44.63 -28.86 25.75
CA ALA A 658 44.20 -28.50 27.10
C ALA A 658 43.93 -26.99 27.19
N GLN A 659 42.73 -26.59 27.62
CA GLN A 659 42.32 -25.18 27.61
C GLN A 659 42.47 -24.50 28.98
N ASN A 660 43.55 -24.78 29.71
CA ASN A 660 43.87 -24.32 31.08
C ASN A 660 43.94 -22.79 31.32
N GLY A 661 43.33 -21.99 30.46
CA GLY A 661 43.27 -20.53 30.56
C GLY A 661 44.65 -19.92 30.70
N SER A 662 44.81 -19.02 31.67
CA SER A 662 46.10 -18.40 32.01
C SER A 662 47.13 -19.38 32.60
N ASN A 663 46.71 -20.60 32.99
CA ASN A 663 47.58 -21.67 33.49
C ASN A 663 47.87 -22.72 32.41
N TYR A 664 47.64 -22.41 31.13
CA TYR A 664 48.01 -23.30 30.02
C TYR A 664 49.51 -23.66 30.10
N ASP A 665 49.80 -24.95 30.26
CA ASP A 665 51.15 -25.48 30.43
C ASP A 665 51.77 -26.00 29.12
N GLY A 666 51.14 -25.69 27.98
CA GLY A 666 51.57 -26.17 26.67
C GLY A 666 51.09 -27.58 26.34
N SER A 667 50.14 -28.15 27.10
CA SER A 667 49.69 -29.52 26.90
C SER A 667 48.90 -29.72 25.61
N VAL A 668 49.33 -30.73 24.86
CA VAL A 668 48.66 -31.24 23.67
C VAL A 668 48.45 -32.73 23.86
N PHE A 669 47.22 -33.20 23.68
CA PHE A 669 46.90 -34.62 23.61
C PHE A 669 46.86 -35.03 22.15
N VAL A 670 47.55 -36.11 21.82
CA VAL A 670 47.69 -36.59 20.46
C VAL A 670 47.41 -38.08 20.43
N ASP A 671 46.46 -38.45 19.60
CA ASP A 671 46.22 -39.85 19.25
C ASP A 671 47.07 -40.19 18.04
N PHE A 672 47.94 -41.20 18.15
CA PHE A 672 48.71 -41.75 17.02
C PHE A 672 48.14 -43.10 16.55
N GLY A 673 46.83 -43.27 16.68
CA GLY A 673 46.11 -44.46 16.25
C GLY A 673 46.59 -45.70 17.00
N SER A 674 47.08 -46.69 16.24
CA SER A 674 47.62 -47.94 16.81
C SER A 674 48.80 -47.75 17.77
N PHE A 675 49.45 -46.57 17.79
CA PHE A 675 50.51 -46.22 18.73
C PHE A 675 49.99 -45.61 20.05
N GLY A 676 48.66 -45.45 20.18
CA GLY A 676 47.98 -45.03 21.40
C GLY A 676 47.89 -43.52 21.59
N LEU A 677 47.44 -43.13 22.78
CA LEU A 677 47.22 -41.74 23.18
C LEU A 677 48.39 -41.19 23.99
N TRP A 678 48.88 -40.01 23.60
CA TRP A 678 50.06 -39.36 24.14
C TRP A 678 49.74 -37.95 24.62
N ARG A 679 50.54 -37.45 25.56
CA ARG A 679 50.55 -36.04 25.97
C ARG A 679 51.91 -35.45 25.67
N TRP A 680 51.93 -34.31 24.99
CA TRP A 680 53.13 -33.52 24.73
C TRP A 680 53.09 -32.22 25.53
N THR A 681 54.23 -31.80 26.05
CA THR A 681 54.48 -30.43 26.49
C THR A 681 55.87 -30.00 26.02
N GLN A 682 56.11 -28.70 25.88
CA GLN A 682 57.45 -28.19 25.59
C GLN A 682 58.50 -28.62 26.62
N ARG A 683 58.10 -28.82 27.89
CA ARG A 683 59.01 -29.16 28.99
C ARG A 683 59.39 -30.64 29.00
N THR A 684 58.45 -31.52 28.71
CA THR A 684 58.61 -32.98 28.93
C THR A 684 58.64 -33.80 27.65
N GLY A 685 58.40 -33.17 26.50
CA GLY A 685 58.19 -33.90 25.24
C GLY A 685 56.98 -34.82 25.30
N PHE A 686 56.94 -35.80 24.39
CA PHE A 686 55.88 -36.81 24.31
C PHE A 686 55.98 -37.83 25.44
N GLN A 687 54.87 -38.06 26.11
CA GLN A 687 54.69 -39.07 27.15
C GLN A 687 53.44 -39.90 26.80
N GLN A 688 53.58 -41.22 26.67
CA GLN A 688 52.45 -42.09 26.36
C GLN A 688 51.54 -42.18 27.59
N LEU A 689 50.25 -41.89 27.41
CA LEU A 689 49.26 -42.04 28.48
C LEU A 689 48.69 -43.46 28.51
N ILE A 690 48.37 -44.01 27.33
CA ILE A 690 47.84 -45.37 27.18
C ILE A 690 48.06 -45.87 25.75
N ALA A 691 48.22 -47.20 25.58
CA ALA A 691 48.40 -47.82 24.27
C ALA A 691 47.09 -47.97 23.45
N ALA A 692 45.93 -47.70 24.05
CA ALA A 692 44.64 -47.76 23.36
C ALA A 692 44.43 -46.53 22.48
N ALA A 693 43.83 -46.74 21.31
CA ALA A 693 43.47 -45.70 20.34
C ALA A 693 42.07 -45.13 20.65
N PRO A 694 41.96 -43.84 20.98
CA PRO A 694 40.68 -43.14 21.04
C PRO A 694 39.83 -43.22 19.75
N LYS A 695 38.51 -43.18 19.90
CA LYS A 695 37.55 -42.94 18.81
C LYS A 695 37.03 -41.51 18.78
N GLY A 696 37.25 -40.76 19.86
CA GLY A 696 36.95 -39.35 20.00
C GLY A 696 37.61 -38.82 21.27
N MET A 697 37.98 -37.55 21.28
CA MET A 697 38.51 -36.91 22.49
C MET A 697 38.26 -35.41 22.47
N THR A 698 38.05 -34.84 23.65
CA THR A 698 37.98 -33.40 23.85
C THR A 698 38.61 -33.02 25.18
N ALA A 699 39.39 -31.95 25.17
CA ALA A 699 40.09 -31.49 26.36
C ALA A 699 39.29 -30.38 27.04
N ALA A 700 39.20 -30.48 28.36
CA ALA A 700 38.45 -29.53 29.16
C ALA A 700 39.34 -28.34 29.62
N PRO A 701 38.72 -27.22 29.99
CA PRO A 701 39.43 -26.04 30.49
C PRO A 701 40.15 -26.23 31.83
N ASP A 702 39.89 -27.31 32.55
CA ASP A 702 40.65 -27.72 33.75
C ASP A 702 41.88 -28.61 33.43
N GLY A 703 42.15 -28.83 32.14
CA GLY A 703 43.26 -29.62 31.64
C GLY A 703 43.03 -31.12 31.66
N SER A 704 41.83 -31.56 32.06
CA SER A 704 41.42 -32.95 31.91
C SER A 704 41.06 -33.28 30.45
N LEU A 705 41.03 -34.57 30.13
CA LEU A 705 40.70 -35.06 28.80
C LEU A 705 39.54 -36.05 28.91
N ALA A 706 38.45 -35.78 28.19
CA ALA A 706 37.39 -36.74 27.96
C ALA A 706 37.72 -37.57 26.70
N VAL A 707 37.67 -38.89 26.82
CA VAL A 707 38.12 -39.83 25.79
C VAL A 707 37.07 -40.91 25.57
N ASP A 708 36.69 -41.09 24.33
CA ASP A 708 35.93 -42.24 23.85
C ASP A 708 36.89 -43.37 23.45
N PHE A 709 36.79 -44.53 24.09
CA PHE A 709 37.51 -45.75 23.70
C PHE A 709 36.61 -46.75 22.95
N GLY A 710 35.58 -46.26 22.26
CA GLY A 710 34.62 -47.06 21.50
C GLY A 710 33.83 -47.98 22.43
N SER A 711 33.87 -49.29 22.16
CA SER A 711 33.15 -50.29 22.98
C SER A 711 33.56 -50.31 24.46
N PHE A 712 34.66 -49.65 24.83
CA PHE A 712 35.09 -49.50 26.23
C PHE A 712 34.50 -48.25 26.92
N GLY A 713 33.71 -47.45 26.21
CA GLY A 713 32.93 -46.33 26.75
C GLY A 713 33.68 -45.01 26.89
N LEU A 714 33.07 -44.08 27.63
CA LEU A 714 33.59 -42.73 27.92
C LEU A 714 34.46 -42.74 29.18
N TRP A 715 35.64 -42.16 29.08
CA TRP A 715 36.62 -42.03 30.16
C TRP A 715 37.05 -40.57 30.34
N ARG A 716 37.49 -40.23 31.55
CA ARG A 716 38.16 -38.97 31.86
C ARG A 716 39.56 -39.23 32.36
N TRP A 717 40.54 -38.53 31.82
CA TRP A 717 41.91 -38.49 32.31
C TRP A 717 42.18 -37.16 33.01
N SER A 718 42.87 -37.18 34.14
CA SER A 718 43.50 -36.00 34.73
C SER A 718 44.93 -36.34 35.19
N ALA A 719 45.80 -35.33 35.28
CA ALA A 719 47.15 -35.55 35.79
C ALA A 719 47.18 -36.06 37.25
N GLN A 720 46.15 -35.73 38.03
CA GLN A 720 46.03 -36.13 39.43
C GLN A 720 45.48 -37.55 39.60
N ASP A 721 44.48 -37.93 38.79
CA ASP A 721 43.68 -39.13 39.01
C ASP A 721 43.94 -40.25 38.00
N GLY A 722 44.67 -39.97 36.92
CA GLY A 722 44.76 -40.88 35.78
C GLY A 722 43.41 -41.08 35.09
N PHE A 723 43.26 -42.21 34.40
CA PHE A 723 42.00 -42.57 33.71
C PHE A 723 40.94 -43.09 34.68
N ARG A 724 39.73 -42.54 34.59
CA ARG A 724 38.51 -43.03 35.26
C ARG A 724 37.39 -43.18 34.25
N GLN A 725 36.72 -44.32 34.24
CA GLN A 725 35.56 -44.54 33.37
C GLN A 725 34.37 -43.72 33.88
N LEU A 726 33.76 -42.94 33.00
CA LEU A 726 32.57 -42.14 33.29
C LEU A 726 31.28 -42.84 32.85
N ASN A 727 31.33 -43.60 31.77
CA ASN A 727 30.19 -44.36 31.24
C ASN A 727 30.68 -45.58 30.46
N THR A 728 29.92 -46.67 30.48
CA THR A 728 30.20 -47.85 29.65
C THR A 728 29.71 -47.68 28.21
N ALA A 729 28.78 -46.75 27.96
CA ALA A 729 28.30 -46.46 26.62
C ALA A 729 29.32 -45.63 25.82
N PRO A 730 29.57 -45.95 24.53
CA PRO A 730 30.35 -45.09 23.65
C PRO A 730 29.60 -43.78 23.37
N PRO A 731 30.23 -42.61 23.58
CA PRO A 731 29.70 -41.33 23.09
C PRO A 731 29.90 -41.20 21.57
N GLY A 732 29.06 -40.42 20.91
CA GLY A 732 29.21 -40.02 19.51
C GLY A 732 30.00 -38.71 19.37
N LYS A 733 29.47 -37.62 19.94
CA LYS A 733 30.11 -36.29 19.95
C LYS A 733 30.37 -35.83 21.38
N LEU A 734 31.46 -35.09 21.56
CA LEU A 734 31.92 -34.56 22.84
C LEU A 734 32.33 -33.09 22.70
N ALA A 735 31.92 -32.24 23.64
CA ALA A 735 32.53 -30.92 23.83
C ALA A 735 32.58 -30.58 25.30
N ALA A 736 33.74 -30.10 25.74
CA ALA A 736 33.91 -29.53 27.05
C ALA A 736 33.66 -28.03 27.00
N ALA A 737 32.97 -27.51 28.02
CA ALA A 737 32.69 -26.09 28.17
C ALA A 737 33.50 -25.46 29.33
N ALA A 738 33.69 -24.15 29.25
CA ALA A 738 34.37 -23.29 30.22
C ALA A 738 33.72 -23.28 31.61
N ASP A 739 32.45 -23.67 31.72
CA ASP A 739 31.75 -23.83 32.99
C ASP A 739 32.01 -25.21 33.65
N GLY A 740 32.85 -26.05 33.03
CA GLY A 740 33.24 -27.37 33.53
C GLY A 740 32.26 -28.49 33.18
N TRP A 741 31.24 -28.23 32.36
CA TRP A 741 30.35 -29.26 31.85
C TRP A 741 30.93 -29.93 30.60
N LEU A 742 30.77 -31.26 30.53
CA LEU A 742 31.01 -32.06 29.34
C LEU A 742 29.67 -32.36 28.67
N TYR A 743 29.48 -31.87 27.46
CA TYR A 743 28.33 -32.18 26.61
C TYR A 743 28.62 -33.44 25.79
N ILE A 744 27.70 -34.38 25.81
CA ILE A 744 27.89 -35.74 25.34
C ILE A 744 26.65 -36.16 24.55
N ASP A 745 26.84 -36.51 23.28
CA ASP A 745 25.84 -37.24 22.53
C ASP A 745 26.05 -38.75 22.74
N PHE A 746 25.03 -39.47 23.20
CA PHE A 746 25.05 -40.94 23.29
C PHE A 746 24.23 -41.58 22.14
N GLY A 747 24.11 -40.89 21.01
CA GLY A 747 23.41 -41.35 19.82
C GLY A 747 21.92 -41.60 20.12
N PRO A 748 21.39 -42.82 19.96
CA PRO A 748 19.98 -43.11 20.24
C PRO A 748 19.51 -42.77 21.67
N ALA A 749 20.44 -42.66 22.64
CA ALA A 749 20.11 -42.26 24.01
C ALA A 749 19.97 -40.73 24.18
N GLY A 750 20.30 -39.95 23.16
CA GLY A 750 20.14 -38.50 23.09
C GLY A 750 21.34 -37.69 23.59
N LEU A 751 21.14 -36.38 23.70
CA LEU A 751 22.12 -35.41 24.20
C LEU A 751 22.07 -35.26 25.72
N TRP A 752 23.23 -35.31 26.35
CA TRP A 752 23.43 -35.20 27.80
C TRP A 752 24.51 -34.18 28.13
N ARG A 753 24.52 -33.71 29.37
CA ARG A 753 25.66 -33.02 29.97
C ARG A 753 26.08 -33.71 31.26
N TRP A 754 27.37 -33.67 31.57
CA TRP A 754 27.95 -34.25 32.76
C TRP A 754 28.93 -33.30 33.44
N SER A 755 28.93 -33.26 34.77
CA SER A 755 29.99 -32.63 35.57
C SER A 755 30.25 -33.44 36.84
N LEU A 756 31.40 -33.21 37.49
CA LEU A 756 31.76 -33.88 38.74
C LEU A 756 30.74 -33.65 39.86
N ILE A 757 30.16 -32.44 39.91
CA ILE A 757 29.20 -32.05 40.96
C ILE A 757 27.77 -32.39 40.53
N GLY A 758 27.42 -32.10 39.27
CA GLY A 758 26.04 -32.18 38.79
C GLY A 758 25.62 -33.55 38.25
N GLY A 759 26.56 -34.48 38.04
CA GLY A 759 26.29 -35.79 37.45
C GLY A 759 25.74 -35.68 36.02
N TYR A 760 25.15 -36.77 35.52
CA TYR A 760 24.52 -36.80 34.19
C TYR A 760 23.15 -36.13 34.20
N GLN A 761 22.91 -35.27 33.21
CA GLN A 761 21.62 -34.62 32.98
C GLN A 761 21.27 -34.70 31.50
N LYS A 762 20.07 -35.22 31.20
CA LYS A 762 19.58 -35.31 29.82
C LYS A 762 19.11 -33.94 29.35
N LEU A 763 19.59 -33.50 28.19
CA LEU A 763 19.22 -32.22 27.59
C LEU A 763 18.21 -32.40 26.46
N HIS A 764 18.37 -33.43 25.64
CA HIS A 764 17.51 -33.69 24.49
C HIS A 764 17.32 -35.19 24.25
N PRO A 765 16.14 -35.65 23.80
CA PRO A 765 15.94 -37.06 23.44
C PRO A 765 16.68 -37.48 22.17
N ASN A 766 16.90 -36.57 21.23
CA ASN A 766 17.53 -36.87 19.94
C ASN A 766 19.05 -36.65 19.99
N ALA A 767 19.77 -37.41 19.16
CA ALA A 767 21.18 -37.20 18.86
C ALA A 767 21.41 -35.88 18.10
N VAL A 768 22.66 -35.42 18.09
CA VAL A 768 23.12 -34.27 17.30
C VAL A 768 24.16 -34.73 16.29
N GLN A 769 24.22 -34.09 15.13
CA GLN A 769 25.26 -34.38 14.14
C GLN A 769 26.59 -33.74 14.53
N ASN A 770 26.55 -32.50 15.05
CA ASN A 770 27.69 -31.79 15.61
C ASN A 770 27.28 -31.02 16.88
N LEU A 771 28.27 -30.69 17.71
CA LEU A 771 28.07 -29.80 18.84
C LEU A 771 29.35 -29.04 19.15
N ALA A 772 29.20 -27.78 19.57
CA ALA A 772 30.31 -26.92 19.93
C ALA A 772 29.97 -26.12 21.18
N ALA A 773 30.92 -26.04 22.12
CA ALA A 773 30.77 -25.28 23.35
C ALA A 773 32.02 -24.43 23.57
N ARG A 774 31.86 -23.37 24.36
CA ARG A 774 32.97 -22.58 24.89
C ARG A 774 33.32 -23.07 26.28
#